data_AF-A0A1S8CJC4-F1
#
_entry.id   AF-A0A1S8CJC4-F1
#
_cell.length_a   1.000
_cell.length_b   1.000
_cell.length_c   1.000
_cell.angle_alpha   90.00
_cell.angle_beta   90.00
_cell.angle_gamma   90.00
#
_symmetry.space_group_name_H-M   'P 1'
#
loop_
_entity.id
_entity.type
_entity.pdbx_description
1 polymer ?
#
loop_
_entity_poly.entity_id
_entity_poly.type
_entity_poly.pdbx_seq_one_letter_code
_entity_poly.pdbx_strand_id
1 'polypeptide(L)'
;MLAVFLPPCPFRGVKAPYLWVFYRLLYSLKEKSLFITGADYLDSPQKWLEQGRWEFHEPTMANLGYGIPGQELFGTHEFKMLGDDLFNRLLESNGHNPIGAFNAFLTQNIPDLELELESIFLSQQAGSIDAILSICNCPSLENVARKLSIPVIHFEIGPLRAPMYWSTGYVDFSGVNGNTEAYSRYLNVADDYQVQLTMPELHRFFAQVPLPEDKVTEFDVGLAMQVEDDSNIVAYSRGFNNLSLISYAQTFCSDEQLLIRPHPGSRFQLKAGNMKLDDSANSLDFLYRCKQVLTINSSVGLEALLLQKPVQVLGDSSYSFIADADSESERVNRMAFYLFSYLVPFKLMFDQEYLYFRLSNPAEIDIVNYHMNCFLLESEDLASTKEVATKVGDLITSRVKQENDLRAEIYHTMEQYVQCIEEKQICITTQEEQLQQQKEQLRLQLEENNALQESLKQKQLLLDESIQRFQLLEQRTQNQEKELGQAVSELRTTLCQKEEELHYQHSAILMMRKSLSWKLTVPVRMLGRATRGEFGVIRDLTRHYLAHRPSCEGSLLAKTWHAFRSHPHPYKALGRKTKTAFRLLAKGNVSELFANLRRVAKNTADMPMPLSHIDTNHVVILASRHTLYVAHRVEKSLIDIGLGVTIAHAYSAAADSGQIHIVICPQMFPELPKNYVAFQMEQSINPRWFTADYFAILNNAIAVFDYSLTNIEYLLQQGIPYQKLFYMPISSYANYAEHLSQTGYNLQPVEGEKDVDVLFYGDPNCERRQSYLRQLSKRFNVHVASEVFGEDLTRLVQRAKLIINIHYYEDALLETTRLYETLSLGTPIVSESSSDIQHHDMLANVIDFAPVGDINAMADKIAQLLDDENLYARRRQDIADFTRTDKQFDVYFKRYLLANDLIDFQTYKESADFVPHNETDIPKLCLSLTETPVRKQAFLSKPTHGFQIVEGVRHRIGWIGCGMSYKYMLSTLADRKSEMAMICEDDVLFPADFDIKLEKVVSHLRSTEWDWHVFAGIIAHLHDDTSILAVKEIDGIEYVYINRMTSMVMNIYSRRGIELISQWDEKNIDSENNTIDRYLESAPGLTVVTTLPFMVGYAEDQHSTLWGFVNTQYTDMIRSSEQLLAEKVKAFKQRQSSETSV
;
A
#
# COMPACT_ATOMS: atom_id res chain seq x y z
N MET A 1 -19.27 -4.09 39.14
CA MET A 1 -18.59 -4.70 37.99
C MET A 1 -19.52 -5.62 37.22
N LEU A 2 -19.28 -5.80 35.93
CA LEU A 2 -19.97 -6.81 35.13
C LEU A 2 -19.42 -8.23 35.39
N ALA A 3 -20.30 -9.22 35.34
CA ALA A 3 -19.93 -10.62 35.25
C ALA A 3 -20.23 -11.14 33.83
N VAL A 4 -19.39 -12.03 33.30
CA VAL A 4 -19.51 -12.59 31.95
C VAL A 4 -19.60 -14.11 32.07
N PHE A 5 -20.69 -14.68 31.57
CA PHE A 5 -20.91 -16.12 31.55
C PHE A 5 -20.64 -16.71 30.17
N LEU A 6 -19.59 -17.53 30.06
CA LEU A 6 -19.18 -18.20 28.84
C LEU A 6 -19.03 -19.71 29.11
N PRO A 7 -20.05 -20.53 28.84
CA PRO A 7 -20.00 -21.93 29.23
C PRO A 7 -18.89 -22.69 28.47
N PRO A 8 -18.13 -23.56 29.15
CA PRO A 8 -17.03 -24.31 28.54
C PRO A 8 -17.47 -25.61 27.87
N CYS A 9 -18.72 -26.03 28.09
CA CYS A 9 -19.26 -27.30 27.61
C CYS A 9 -19.17 -27.42 26.07
N PRO A 10 -18.42 -28.40 25.53
CA PRO A 10 -18.25 -28.58 24.09
C PRO A 10 -19.46 -29.30 23.46
N PHE A 11 -20.66 -28.76 23.64
CA PHE A 11 -21.91 -29.33 23.14
C PHE A 11 -21.88 -29.66 21.64
N ARG A 12 -21.18 -28.84 20.86
CA ARG A 12 -21.04 -28.95 19.40
C ARG A 12 -19.72 -29.62 18.98
N GLY A 13 -18.99 -30.19 19.93
CA GLY A 13 -17.69 -30.85 19.73
C GLY A 13 -16.50 -29.90 19.64
N VAL A 14 -16.67 -28.63 20.05
CA VAL A 14 -15.61 -27.60 20.02
C VAL A 14 -15.38 -27.08 21.44
N LYS A 15 -14.14 -27.14 21.91
CA LYS A 15 -13.70 -26.57 23.19
C LYS A 15 -13.66 -25.05 23.12
N ALA A 16 -13.96 -24.37 24.23
CA ALA A 16 -14.10 -22.91 24.27
C ALA A 16 -14.93 -22.37 23.08
N PRO A 17 -16.21 -22.77 22.97
CA PRO A 17 -17.04 -22.49 21.78
C PRO A 17 -17.27 -21.00 21.53
N TYR A 18 -17.14 -20.15 22.56
CA TYR A 18 -17.36 -18.70 22.51
C TYR A 18 -16.05 -17.91 22.63
N LEU A 19 -14.93 -18.48 22.16
CA LEU A 19 -13.59 -17.90 22.31
C LEU A 19 -13.47 -16.49 21.71
N TRP A 20 -14.12 -16.23 20.58
CA TRP A 20 -14.10 -14.91 19.96
C TRP A 20 -14.76 -13.84 20.85
N VAL A 21 -15.86 -14.16 21.55
CA VAL A 21 -16.52 -13.26 22.50
C VAL A 21 -15.67 -13.05 23.73
N PHE A 22 -15.03 -14.11 24.21
CA PHE A 22 -14.08 -14.00 25.30
C PHE A 22 -12.99 -12.97 24.98
N TYR A 23 -12.31 -13.11 23.83
CA TYR A 23 -11.28 -12.16 23.41
C TYR A 23 -11.85 -10.76 23.18
N ARG A 24 -12.99 -10.63 22.51
CA ARG A 24 -13.62 -9.32 22.28
C ARG A 24 -13.95 -8.59 23.59
N LEU A 25 -14.49 -9.28 24.59
CA LEU A 25 -14.83 -8.69 25.88
C LEU A 25 -13.60 -8.35 26.72
N LEU A 26 -12.53 -9.16 26.67
CA LEU A 26 -11.26 -8.81 27.33
C LEU A 26 -10.73 -7.45 26.86
N TYR A 27 -10.86 -7.12 25.57
CA TYR A 27 -10.45 -5.81 25.06
C TYR A 27 -11.45 -4.68 25.33
N SER A 28 -12.74 -4.99 25.43
CA SER A 28 -13.80 -3.97 25.46
C SER A 28 -14.16 -3.52 26.89
N LEU A 29 -14.03 -4.41 27.88
CA LEU A 29 -14.37 -4.11 29.27
C LEU A 29 -13.22 -3.35 29.94
N LYS A 30 -13.44 -2.06 30.20
CA LYS A 30 -12.47 -1.14 30.80
C LYS A 30 -12.26 -1.39 32.29
N GLU A 31 -13.28 -1.90 32.98
CA GLU A 31 -13.19 -2.23 34.41
C GLU A 31 -12.91 -3.71 34.66
N LYS A 32 -12.34 -3.99 35.83
CA LYS A 32 -12.19 -5.37 36.31
C LYS A 32 -13.55 -6.04 36.36
N SER A 33 -13.67 -7.15 35.63
CA SER A 33 -14.90 -7.91 35.43
C SER A 33 -14.70 -9.37 35.81
N LEU A 34 -15.79 -10.06 36.15
CA LEU A 34 -15.75 -11.48 36.56
C LEU A 34 -16.14 -12.39 35.40
N PHE A 35 -15.22 -13.18 34.88
CA PHE A 35 -15.49 -14.21 33.87
C PHE A 35 -15.78 -15.56 34.54
N ILE A 36 -16.99 -16.06 34.34
CA ILE A 36 -17.44 -17.40 34.73
C ILE A 36 -17.34 -18.29 33.49
N THR A 37 -16.29 -19.09 33.43
CA THR A 37 -15.88 -19.82 32.22
C THR A 37 -15.27 -21.18 32.57
N GLY A 38 -14.55 -21.82 31.65
CA GLY A 38 -13.73 -23.02 31.94
C GLY A 38 -12.27 -22.85 31.53
N ALA A 39 -11.43 -23.77 32.01
CA ALA A 39 -9.97 -23.66 31.90
C ALA A 39 -9.48 -23.56 30.44
N ASP A 40 -10.20 -24.17 29.49
CA ASP A 40 -9.86 -24.09 28.06
C ASP A 40 -9.80 -22.63 27.55
N TYR A 41 -10.58 -21.68 28.09
CA TYR A 41 -10.51 -20.27 27.67
C TYR A 41 -9.22 -19.57 28.11
N LEU A 42 -8.51 -20.11 29.11
CA LEU A 42 -7.26 -19.56 29.63
C LEU A 42 -6.02 -20.26 29.07
N ASP A 43 -6.21 -21.24 28.17
CA ASP A 43 -5.10 -21.83 27.43
C ASP A 43 -4.34 -20.76 26.62
N SER A 44 -3.04 -21.00 26.39
CA SER A 44 -2.23 -20.13 25.55
C SER A 44 -2.88 -19.92 24.17
N PRO A 45 -3.04 -18.68 23.70
CA PRO A 45 -3.58 -18.42 22.36
C PRO A 45 -2.83 -19.16 21.24
N GLN A 46 -1.53 -19.43 21.44
CA GLN A 46 -0.70 -20.22 20.52
C GLN A 46 -1.28 -21.64 20.28
N LYS A 47 -1.84 -22.27 21.30
CA LYS A 47 -2.47 -23.61 21.20
C LYS A 47 -3.62 -23.60 20.19
N TRP A 48 -4.43 -22.54 20.21
CA TRP A 48 -5.58 -22.40 19.34
C TRP A 48 -5.18 -22.02 17.92
N LEU A 49 -4.16 -21.18 17.77
CA LEU A 49 -3.55 -20.85 16.49
C LEU A 49 -3.01 -22.10 15.77
N GLU A 50 -2.30 -22.97 16.49
CA GLU A 50 -1.76 -24.23 15.96
C GLU A 50 -2.85 -25.22 15.53
N GLN A 51 -4.05 -25.12 16.11
CA GLN A 51 -5.22 -25.92 15.72
C GLN A 51 -5.96 -25.35 14.50
N GLY A 52 -5.51 -24.21 13.96
CA GLY A 52 -6.15 -23.58 12.80
C GLY A 52 -7.56 -23.05 13.09
N ARG A 53 -7.79 -22.58 14.32
CA ARG A 53 -9.07 -22.02 14.73
C ARG A 53 -9.40 -20.72 13.99
N TRP A 54 -10.64 -20.61 13.52
CA TRP A 54 -11.11 -19.49 12.70
C TRP A 54 -11.04 -18.14 13.45
N GLU A 55 -11.08 -18.16 14.79
CA GLU A 55 -10.92 -16.97 15.64
C GLU A 55 -9.55 -16.27 15.47
N PHE A 56 -8.57 -16.93 14.86
CA PHE A 56 -7.21 -16.39 14.64
C PHE A 56 -6.97 -15.89 13.21
N HIS A 57 -7.97 -15.96 12.34
CA HIS A 57 -7.85 -15.42 10.99
C HIS A 57 -7.89 -13.89 11.05
N GLU A 58 -6.89 -13.20 10.51
CA GLU A 58 -6.80 -11.72 10.55
C GLU A 58 -8.07 -11.00 10.07
N PRO A 59 -8.72 -11.40 8.94
CA PRO A 59 -9.95 -10.75 8.51
C PRO A 59 -11.10 -10.92 9.51
N THR A 60 -11.16 -12.06 10.20
CA THR A 60 -12.16 -12.35 11.23
C THR A 60 -11.92 -11.49 12.46
N MET A 61 -10.67 -11.40 12.94
CA MET A 61 -10.28 -10.57 14.07
C MET A 61 -10.57 -9.08 13.80
N ALA A 62 -10.23 -8.60 12.60
CA ALA A 62 -10.53 -7.23 12.18
C ALA A 62 -12.05 -6.97 12.12
N ASN A 63 -12.83 -7.89 11.54
CA ASN A 63 -14.28 -7.73 11.42
C ASN A 63 -15.02 -7.79 12.78
N LEU A 64 -14.56 -8.65 13.70
CA LEU A 64 -15.16 -8.79 15.03
C LEU A 64 -14.56 -7.83 16.07
N GLY A 65 -13.45 -7.14 15.73
CA GLY A 65 -12.85 -6.08 16.53
C GLY A 65 -12.03 -6.56 17.73
N TYR A 66 -11.21 -7.59 17.61
CA TYR A 66 -10.32 -8.00 18.71
C TYR A 66 -8.92 -8.37 18.22
N GLY A 67 -7.96 -8.37 19.14
CA GLY A 67 -6.61 -8.89 18.93
C GLY A 67 -6.36 -10.19 19.69
N ILE A 68 -5.16 -10.76 19.54
CA ILE A 68 -4.74 -11.91 20.35
C ILE A 68 -4.32 -11.41 21.74
N PRO A 69 -4.97 -11.83 22.84
CA PRO A 69 -4.69 -11.28 24.16
C PRO A 69 -3.32 -11.73 24.69
N GLY A 70 -2.55 -10.78 25.24
CA GLY A 70 -1.34 -11.05 26.02
C GLY A 70 -1.66 -11.41 27.48
N GLN A 71 -0.70 -12.00 28.20
CA GLN A 71 -0.87 -12.39 29.62
C GLN A 71 -1.29 -11.24 30.55
N GLU A 72 -0.84 -10.01 30.26
CA GLU A 72 -1.20 -8.83 31.03
C GLU A 72 -2.71 -8.56 31.00
N LEU A 73 -3.38 -8.78 29.86
CA LEU A 73 -4.81 -8.57 29.70
C LEU A 73 -5.64 -9.62 30.43
N PHE A 74 -5.12 -10.83 30.66
CA PHE A 74 -5.77 -11.77 31.56
C PHE A 74 -5.72 -11.22 33.00
N GLY A 75 -4.58 -10.64 33.41
CA GLY A 75 -4.38 -10.13 34.77
C GLY A 75 -5.31 -8.98 35.18
N THR A 76 -5.98 -8.31 34.24
CA THR A 76 -6.92 -7.19 34.54
C THR A 76 -8.30 -7.66 34.98
N HIS A 77 -8.63 -8.95 34.82
CA HIS A 77 -9.94 -9.51 35.14
C HIS A 77 -9.88 -10.63 36.18
N GLU A 78 -11.03 -11.03 36.72
CA GLU A 78 -11.16 -12.18 37.61
C GLU A 78 -11.78 -13.35 36.87
N PHE A 79 -11.30 -14.57 37.12
CA PHE A 79 -11.84 -15.78 36.50
C PHE A 79 -12.29 -16.78 37.55
N LYS A 80 -13.50 -17.31 37.38
CA LYS A 80 -14.05 -18.43 38.15
C LYS A 80 -14.40 -19.55 37.18
N MET A 81 -13.92 -20.75 37.49
CA MET A 81 -14.09 -21.91 36.64
C MET A 81 -15.34 -22.68 37.04
N LEU A 82 -16.14 -23.06 36.05
CA LEU A 82 -17.09 -24.16 36.17
C LEU A 82 -16.32 -25.49 36.17
N GLY A 83 -16.82 -26.45 36.92
CA GLY A 83 -16.18 -27.74 37.10
C GLY A 83 -16.07 -28.51 35.79
N ASP A 84 -14.88 -29.07 35.54
CA ASP A 84 -14.55 -29.79 34.30
C ASP A 84 -15.47 -30.99 34.02
N ASP A 85 -16.15 -31.50 35.05
CA ASP A 85 -17.05 -32.65 34.97
C ASP A 85 -18.53 -32.28 34.69
N LEU A 86 -18.88 -30.98 34.66
CA LEU A 86 -20.24 -30.52 34.37
C LEU A 86 -20.78 -31.08 33.05
N PHE A 87 -19.96 -31.05 32.00
CA PHE A 87 -20.36 -31.56 30.69
C PHE A 87 -20.58 -33.07 30.69
N ASN A 88 -19.74 -33.84 31.39
CA ASN A 88 -19.90 -35.30 31.48
C ASN A 88 -21.19 -35.67 32.21
N ARG A 89 -21.51 -35.00 33.33
CA ARG A 89 -22.77 -35.21 34.05
C ARG A 89 -23.98 -34.89 33.18
N LEU A 90 -23.93 -33.78 32.44
CA LEU A 90 -24.98 -33.42 31.49
C LEU A 90 -25.11 -34.41 30.35
N LEU A 91 -24.01 -34.98 29.85
CA LEU A 91 -24.06 -36.05 28.87
C LEU A 91 -24.72 -37.30 29.45
N GLU A 92 -24.30 -37.76 30.62
CA GLU A 92 -24.84 -38.93 31.30
C GLU A 92 -26.37 -38.80 31.53
N SER A 93 -26.82 -37.65 32.05
CA SER A 93 -28.25 -37.39 32.28
C SER A 93 -29.08 -37.29 31.00
N ASN A 94 -28.44 -37.10 29.85
CA ASN A 94 -29.07 -36.99 28.54
C ASN A 94 -28.71 -38.16 27.61
N GLY A 95 -28.40 -39.34 28.17
CA GLY A 95 -28.15 -40.56 27.39
C GLY A 95 -26.93 -40.47 26.47
N HIS A 96 -25.91 -39.74 26.90
CA HIS A 96 -24.69 -39.43 26.14
C HIS A 96 -24.93 -38.71 24.81
N ASN A 97 -26.04 -37.97 24.69
CA ASN A 97 -26.33 -37.15 23.51
C ASN A 97 -25.92 -35.67 23.76
N PRO A 98 -24.86 -35.16 23.10
CA PRO A 98 -24.41 -33.78 23.28
C PRO A 98 -25.45 -32.73 22.88
N ILE A 99 -26.27 -33.01 21.87
CA ILE A 99 -27.34 -32.10 21.42
C ILE A 99 -28.51 -32.10 22.42
N GLY A 100 -28.84 -33.27 22.96
CA GLY A 100 -29.82 -33.39 24.05
C GLY A 100 -29.36 -32.62 25.30
N ALA A 101 -28.09 -32.77 25.67
CA ALA A 101 -27.48 -32.02 26.75
C ALA A 101 -27.48 -30.50 26.49
N PHE A 102 -27.23 -30.05 25.26
CA PHE A 102 -27.28 -28.64 24.90
C PHE A 102 -28.69 -28.07 24.99
N ASN A 103 -29.68 -28.80 24.48
CA ASN A 103 -31.07 -28.40 24.60
C ASN A 103 -31.48 -28.28 26.08
N ALA A 104 -31.12 -29.26 26.92
CA ALA A 104 -31.37 -29.20 28.36
C ALA A 104 -30.70 -27.98 29.00
N PHE A 105 -29.46 -27.67 28.64
CA PHE A 105 -28.73 -26.50 29.12
C PHE A 105 -29.41 -25.17 28.76
N LEU A 106 -29.93 -25.05 27.53
CA LEU A 106 -30.57 -23.83 27.03
C LEU A 106 -32.02 -23.66 27.51
N THR A 107 -32.70 -24.74 27.93
CA THR A 107 -34.17 -24.73 28.16
C THR A 107 -34.61 -25.22 29.54
N GLN A 108 -33.72 -25.77 30.36
CA GLN A 108 -34.07 -26.36 31.65
C GLN A 108 -33.20 -25.82 32.79
N ASN A 109 -33.75 -25.87 34.00
CA ASN A 109 -33.00 -25.66 35.22
C ASN A 109 -32.21 -26.95 35.56
N ILE A 110 -30.90 -26.81 35.72
CA ILE A 110 -29.97 -27.88 36.06
C ILE A 110 -29.51 -27.64 37.50
N PRO A 111 -30.01 -28.41 38.48
CA PRO A 111 -29.74 -28.16 39.90
C PRO A 111 -28.25 -28.10 40.26
N ASP A 112 -27.43 -28.98 39.69
CA ASP A 112 -25.98 -29.00 39.94
C ASP A 112 -25.29 -27.72 39.46
N LEU A 113 -25.72 -27.18 38.30
CA LEU A 113 -25.19 -25.93 37.76
C LEU A 113 -25.67 -24.73 38.58
N GLU A 114 -26.92 -24.75 39.05
CA GLU A 114 -27.42 -23.70 39.96
C GLU A 114 -26.58 -23.63 41.24
N LEU A 115 -26.32 -24.78 41.87
CA LEU A 115 -25.52 -24.84 43.10
C LEU A 115 -24.09 -24.32 42.90
N GLU A 116 -23.48 -24.66 41.76
CA GLU A 116 -22.14 -24.19 41.42
C GLU A 116 -22.11 -22.69 41.16
N LEU A 117 -23.06 -22.17 40.37
CA LEU A 117 -23.19 -20.73 40.10
C LEU A 117 -23.49 -19.95 41.38
N GLU A 118 -24.41 -20.45 42.22
CA GLU A 118 -24.75 -19.83 43.51
C GLU A 118 -23.52 -19.77 44.41
N SER A 119 -22.72 -20.83 44.48
CA SER A 119 -21.44 -20.82 45.22
C SER A 119 -20.46 -19.79 44.66
N ILE A 120 -20.35 -19.65 43.34
CA ILE A 120 -19.46 -18.67 42.70
C ILE A 120 -19.89 -17.25 43.06
N PHE A 121 -21.18 -16.93 42.90
CA PHE A 121 -21.70 -15.59 43.17
C PHE A 121 -21.70 -15.24 44.66
N LEU A 122 -22.04 -16.18 45.55
CA LEU A 122 -21.98 -15.95 47.01
C LEU A 122 -20.56 -15.81 47.55
N SER A 123 -19.55 -16.33 46.83
CA SER A 123 -18.14 -16.13 47.19
C SER A 123 -17.64 -14.71 46.90
N GLN A 124 -18.38 -13.94 46.10
CA GLN A 124 -18.12 -12.53 45.84
C GLN A 124 -18.70 -11.66 46.96
N GLN A 125 -18.07 -10.51 47.23
CA GLN A 125 -18.61 -9.58 48.25
C GLN A 125 -20.02 -9.11 47.84
N ALA A 126 -20.98 -9.21 48.76
CA ALA A 126 -22.37 -8.81 48.50
C ALA A 126 -22.43 -7.37 47.96
N GLY A 127 -23.03 -7.20 46.77
CA GLY A 127 -23.16 -5.91 46.07
C GLY A 127 -22.07 -5.59 45.04
N SER A 128 -21.19 -6.52 44.68
CA SER A 128 -20.12 -6.25 43.71
C SER A 128 -20.49 -6.42 42.23
N ILE A 129 -21.56 -7.16 41.89
CA ILE A 129 -21.94 -7.48 40.50
C ILE A 129 -23.19 -6.71 40.10
N ASP A 130 -23.08 -5.87 39.08
CA ASP A 130 -24.17 -5.03 38.60
C ASP A 130 -25.08 -5.76 37.60
N ALA A 131 -24.50 -6.62 36.75
CA ALA A 131 -25.21 -7.44 35.79
C ALA A 131 -24.37 -8.63 35.33
N ILE A 132 -25.04 -9.64 34.74
CA ILE A 132 -24.40 -10.80 34.11
C ILE A 132 -24.63 -10.74 32.59
N LEU A 133 -23.57 -10.74 31.81
CA LEU A 133 -23.61 -10.91 30.36
C LEU A 133 -23.62 -12.41 30.02
N SER A 134 -24.60 -12.87 29.24
CA SER A 134 -24.69 -14.26 28.77
C SER A 134 -24.85 -14.31 27.27
N ILE A 135 -24.05 -15.14 26.59
CA ILE A 135 -24.13 -15.31 25.14
C ILE A 135 -25.31 -16.18 24.67
N CYS A 136 -25.93 -16.90 25.60
CA CYS A 136 -27.04 -17.80 25.32
C CYS A 136 -28.00 -17.86 26.51
N ASN A 137 -29.21 -18.33 26.29
CA ASN A 137 -30.15 -18.56 27.37
C ASN A 137 -29.62 -19.69 28.26
N CYS A 138 -29.83 -19.56 29.56
CA CYS A 138 -29.46 -20.57 30.53
C CYS A 138 -30.37 -20.42 31.74
N PRO A 139 -31.50 -21.15 31.79
CA PRO A 139 -32.48 -21.00 32.87
C PRO A 139 -31.87 -21.19 34.26
N SER A 140 -30.84 -22.04 34.38
CA SER A 140 -30.07 -22.22 35.63
C SER A 140 -29.39 -20.93 36.08
N LEU A 141 -28.70 -20.24 35.15
CA LEU A 141 -28.07 -18.93 35.42
C LEU A 141 -29.13 -17.89 35.77
N GLU A 142 -30.17 -17.80 34.95
CA GLU A 142 -31.27 -16.84 35.13
C GLU A 142 -31.98 -17.04 36.48
N ASN A 143 -32.15 -18.30 36.93
CA ASN A 143 -32.76 -18.61 38.21
C ASN A 143 -31.89 -18.19 39.39
N VAL A 144 -30.58 -18.44 39.33
CA VAL A 144 -29.63 -17.98 40.36
C VAL A 144 -29.56 -16.45 40.37
N ALA A 145 -29.45 -15.82 39.21
CA ALA A 145 -29.41 -14.36 39.07
C ALA A 145 -30.67 -13.72 39.66
N ARG A 146 -31.86 -14.28 39.39
CA ARG A 146 -33.14 -13.85 39.98
C ARG A 146 -33.17 -13.99 41.50
N LYS A 147 -32.68 -15.10 42.06
CA LYS A 147 -32.56 -15.30 43.52
C LYS A 147 -31.67 -14.23 44.17
N LEU A 148 -30.63 -13.79 43.46
CA LEU A 148 -29.67 -12.78 43.91
C LEU A 148 -30.04 -11.34 43.50
N SER A 149 -31.15 -11.15 42.80
CA SER A 149 -31.57 -9.84 42.24
C SER A 149 -30.54 -9.19 41.32
N ILE A 150 -29.83 -10.01 40.52
CA ILE A 150 -28.86 -9.55 39.51
C ILE A 150 -29.51 -9.64 38.13
N PRO A 151 -29.54 -8.57 37.33
CA PRO A 151 -30.06 -8.63 35.96
C PRO A 151 -29.13 -9.45 35.05
N VAL A 152 -29.72 -10.17 34.10
CA VAL A 152 -28.99 -10.91 33.05
C VAL A 152 -29.24 -10.21 31.72
N ILE A 153 -28.16 -9.89 31.02
CA ILE A 153 -28.18 -9.34 29.67
C ILE A 153 -27.75 -10.45 28.71
N HIS A 154 -28.68 -10.88 27.87
CA HIS A 154 -28.40 -11.82 26.79
C HIS A 154 -27.94 -11.05 25.57
N PHE A 155 -26.79 -11.44 25.01
CA PHE A 155 -26.21 -10.77 23.87
C PHE A 155 -25.65 -11.76 22.85
N GLU A 156 -25.81 -11.46 21.57
CA GLU A 156 -25.28 -12.26 20.47
C GLU A 156 -25.20 -11.40 19.21
N ILE A 157 -24.45 -11.85 18.21
CA ILE A 157 -24.44 -11.20 16.89
C ILE A 157 -25.85 -11.17 16.27
N GLY A 158 -26.24 -10.01 15.76
CA GLY A 158 -27.56 -9.74 15.23
C GLY A 158 -27.80 -10.37 13.85
N PRO A 159 -28.99 -10.17 13.27
CA PRO A 159 -29.41 -10.79 12.03
C PRO A 159 -28.91 -10.03 10.79
N LEU A 160 -28.65 -8.72 10.89
CA LEU A 160 -28.08 -7.90 9.82
C LEU A 160 -26.58 -7.73 10.03
N ARG A 161 -25.78 -8.07 9.00
CA ARG A 161 -24.31 -8.21 9.10
C ARG A 161 -23.61 -7.64 7.87
N ALA A 162 -22.42 -7.10 8.09
CA ALA A 162 -21.50 -6.75 7.01
C ALA A 162 -21.13 -7.97 6.15
N PRO A 163 -20.86 -7.78 4.84
CA PRO A 163 -20.80 -6.50 4.13
C PRO A 163 -22.16 -6.01 3.59
N MET A 164 -23.23 -6.80 3.70
CA MET A 164 -24.53 -6.46 3.08
C MET A 164 -25.25 -5.33 3.84
N TYR A 165 -25.08 -5.32 5.16
CA TYR A 165 -25.78 -4.40 6.06
C TYR A 165 -24.83 -3.81 7.08
N TRP A 166 -25.27 -2.73 7.74
CA TRP A 166 -24.70 -2.36 9.04
C TRP A 166 -24.74 -3.56 9.98
N SER A 167 -23.61 -3.89 10.61
CA SER A 167 -23.55 -4.99 11.57
C SER A 167 -24.34 -4.64 12.83
N THR A 168 -25.22 -5.56 13.23
CA THR A 168 -26.09 -5.44 14.40
C THR A 168 -25.79 -6.51 15.46
N GLY A 169 -26.30 -6.31 16.67
CA GLY A 169 -26.22 -7.20 17.82
C GLY A 169 -27.56 -7.27 18.56
N TYR A 170 -27.72 -8.29 19.39
CA TYR A 170 -28.80 -8.41 20.37
C TYR A 170 -28.33 -7.98 21.75
N VAL A 171 -29.21 -7.29 22.49
CA VAL A 171 -29.06 -6.98 23.93
C VAL A 171 -30.46 -7.04 24.53
N ASP A 172 -30.77 -8.18 25.15
CA ASP A 172 -32.12 -8.58 25.61
C ASP A 172 -32.08 -9.07 27.06
N PHE A 173 -32.98 -8.57 27.91
CA PHE A 173 -33.00 -8.92 29.34
C PHE A 173 -33.82 -10.17 29.68
N SER A 174 -34.50 -10.77 28.69
CA SER A 174 -35.30 -11.99 28.82
C SER A 174 -34.65 -13.21 28.16
N GLY A 175 -34.06 -13.05 26.98
CA GLY A 175 -33.42 -14.14 26.24
C GLY A 175 -32.96 -13.73 24.84
N VAL A 176 -32.01 -14.46 24.27
CA VAL A 176 -31.48 -14.23 22.92
C VAL A 176 -31.84 -15.38 21.97
N ASN A 177 -32.19 -15.03 20.75
CA ASN A 177 -32.76 -15.89 19.70
C ASN A 177 -34.16 -16.45 20.02
N GLY A 178 -34.31 -17.15 21.14
CA GLY A 178 -35.61 -17.58 21.69
C GLY A 178 -35.88 -16.95 23.04
N ASN A 179 -37.15 -16.98 23.47
CA ASN A 179 -37.60 -16.32 24.71
C ASN A 179 -37.23 -14.81 24.79
N THR A 180 -37.28 -14.13 23.64
CA THR A 180 -36.86 -12.73 23.52
C THR A 180 -37.93 -11.75 23.98
N GLU A 181 -37.53 -10.60 24.51
CA GLU A 181 -38.46 -9.56 24.96
C GLU A 181 -38.98 -8.66 23.85
N ALA A 182 -38.46 -8.78 22.61
CA ALA A 182 -38.74 -7.91 21.46
C ALA A 182 -40.22 -7.53 21.32
N TYR A 183 -41.11 -8.52 21.24
CA TYR A 183 -42.55 -8.25 21.04
C TYR A 183 -43.19 -7.60 22.27
N SER A 184 -42.87 -8.09 23.47
CA SER A 184 -43.40 -7.52 24.71
C SER A 184 -42.94 -6.07 24.92
N ARG A 185 -41.70 -5.76 24.55
CA ARG A 185 -41.12 -4.42 24.60
C ARG A 185 -41.76 -3.50 23.57
N TYR A 186 -42.01 -3.98 22.33
CA TYR A 186 -42.77 -3.25 21.32
C TYR A 186 -44.18 -2.88 21.78
N LEU A 187 -44.93 -3.83 22.36
CA LEU A 187 -46.30 -3.60 22.82
C LEU A 187 -46.41 -2.45 23.84
N ASN A 188 -45.36 -2.22 24.63
CA ASN A 188 -45.32 -1.13 25.61
C ASN A 188 -45.15 0.25 24.97
N VAL A 189 -44.71 0.34 23.71
CA VAL A 189 -44.37 1.60 23.01
C VAL A 189 -45.02 1.74 21.64
N ALA A 190 -45.94 0.85 21.27
CA ALA A 190 -46.55 0.81 19.94
C ALA A 190 -47.20 2.15 19.52
N ASP A 191 -47.80 2.87 20.47
CA ASP A 191 -48.44 4.18 20.24
C ASP A 191 -47.45 5.31 19.92
N ASP A 192 -46.20 5.17 20.36
CA ASP A 192 -45.11 6.13 20.12
C ASP A 192 -44.30 5.81 18.86
N TYR A 193 -44.52 4.63 18.26
CA TYR A 193 -43.74 4.07 17.14
C TYR A 193 -44.37 4.21 15.76
N GLN A 194 -45.42 5.02 15.63
CA GLN A 194 -46.10 5.24 14.36
C GLN A 194 -45.19 6.02 13.39
N VAL A 195 -44.51 5.32 12.48
CA VAL A 195 -43.57 5.92 11.50
C VAL A 195 -44.26 6.27 10.19
N GLN A 196 -43.77 7.31 9.50
CA GLN A 196 -44.20 7.65 8.14
C GLN A 196 -43.14 7.24 7.12
N LEU A 197 -42.79 5.96 7.16
CA LEU A 197 -41.79 5.32 6.31
C LEU A 197 -42.40 4.11 5.58
N THR A 198 -41.67 3.61 4.60
CA THR A 198 -41.96 2.38 3.88
C THR A 198 -40.90 1.33 4.19
N MET A 199 -41.21 0.05 3.96
CA MET A 199 -40.23 -1.03 4.16
C MET A 199 -38.93 -0.83 3.34
N PRO A 200 -38.98 -0.39 2.07
CA PRO A 200 -37.77 -0.09 1.30
C PRO A 200 -36.94 1.05 1.87
N GLU A 201 -37.55 2.07 2.47
CA GLU A 201 -36.80 3.15 3.13
C GLU A 201 -36.06 2.63 4.38
N LEU A 202 -36.70 1.76 5.17
CA LEU A 202 -36.04 1.08 6.29
C LEU A 202 -34.89 0.17 5.82
N HIS A 203 -35.12 -0.59 4.75
CA HIS A 203 -34.11 -1.48 4.18
C HIS A 203 -32.91 -0.69 3.63
N ARG A 204 -33.16 0.39 2.89
CA ARG A 204 -32.12 1.24 2.30
C ARG A 204 -31.21 1.86 3.36
N PHE A 205 -31.76 2.27 4.51
CA PHE A 205 -30.98 2.82 5.61
C PHE A 205 -29.94 1.80 6.11
N PHE A 206 -30.36 0.54 6.26
CA PHE A 206 -29.50 -0.52 6.79
C PHE A 206 -28.55 -1.14 5.76
N ALA A 207 -28.86 -1.03 4.47
CA ALA A 207 -28.05 -1.57 3.39
C ALA A 207 -26.71 -0.83 3.26
N GLN A 208 -25.63 -1.60 3.06
CA GLN A 208 -24.28 -1.10 2.79
C GLN A 208 -23.87 -1.31 1.33
N VAL A 209 -24.73 -1.97 0.56
CA VAL A 209 -24.56 -2.22 -0.87
C VAL A 209 -25.83 -1.75 -1.61
N PRO A 210 -25.71 -1.36 -2.89
CA PRO A 210 -26.87 -1.07 -3.72
C PRO A 210 -27.84 -2.25 -3.70
N LEU A 211 -29.10 -1.98 -3.36
CA LEU A 211 -30.14 -3.00 -3.40
C LEU A 211 -30.50 -3.27 -4.87
N PRO A 212 -30.51 -4.53 -5.31
CA PRO A 212 -30.87 -4.88 -6.68
C PRO A 212 -32.27 -4.36 -7.04
N GLU A 213 -32.43 -3.88 -8.28
CA GLU A 213 -33.76 -3.68 -8.86
C GLU A 213 -34.49 -5.03 -8.98
N ASP A 214 -35.82 -4.99 -8.91
CA ASP A 214 -36.68 -6.18 -8.91
C ASP A 214 -36.34 -7.15 -10.06
N LYS A 215 -35.74 -8.29 -9.69
CA LYS A 215 -35.52 -9.40 -10.61
C LYS A 215 -36.79 -10.25 -10.75
N VAL A 216 -36.88 -10.95 -11.87
CA VAL A 216 -37.98 -11.88 -12.14
C VAL A 216 -37.94 -13.03 -11.12
N THR A 217 -39.03 -13.25 -10.39
CA THR A 217 -39.21 -14.42 -9.52
C THR A 217 -39.24 -15.70 -10.36
N GLU A 218 -38.41 -16.67 -9.98
CA GLU A 218 -38.23 -17.95 -10.69
C GLU A 218 -38.93 -19.12 -9.98
N PHE A 219 -39.04 -19.05 -8.64
CA PHE A 219 -39.52 -20.13 -7.79
C PHE A 219 -40.64 -19.66 -6.87
N ASP A 220 -41.62 -20.52 -6.61
CA ASP A 220 -42.72 -20.18 -5.71
C ASP A 220 -42.25 -20.12 -4.25
N VAL A 221 -41.40 -21.05 -3.80
CA VAL A 221 -40.98 -21.14 -2.39
C VAL A 221 -39.47 -21.29 -2.25
N GLY A 222 -38.87 -20.35 -1.52
CA GLY A 222 -37.47 -20.42 -1.10
C GLY A 222 -37.32 -21.01 0.30
N LEU A 223 -36.44 -22.00 0.47
CA LEU A 223 -36.10 -22.59 1.77
C LEU A 223 -34.73 -22.12 2.25
N ALA A 224 -34.68 -21.36 3.34
CA ALA A 224 -33.44 -20.95 3.98
C ALA A 224 -33.01 -21.96 5.05
N MET A 225 -32.01 -22.78 4.73
CA MET A 225 -31.47 -23.80 5.65
C MET A 225 -30.57 -23.17 6.71
N GLN A 226 -30.37 -23.88 7.82
CA GLN A 226 -29.56 -23.42 8.96
C GLN A 226 -28.53 -24.47 9.39
N VAL A 227 -27.57 -24.10 10.24
CA VAL A 227 -26.63 -25.05 10.84
C VAL A 227 -27.39 -25.97 11.80
N GLU A 228 -27.21 -27.28 11.65
CA GLU A 228 -28.07 -28.29 12.30
C GLU A 228 -27.90 -28.34 13.83
N ASP A 229 -26.72 -27.97 14.32
CA ASP A 229 -26.35 -28.01 15.73
C ASP A 229 -26.29 -26.63 16.40
N ASP A 230 -26.84 -25.59 15.74
CA ASP A 230 -27.01 -24.26 16.31
C ASP A 230 -28.12 -24.25 17.37
N SER A 231 -27.96 -23.44 18.42
CA SER A 231 -28.99 -23.18 19.44
C SER A 231 -30.38 -22.90 18.86
N ASN A 232 -30.46 -22.18 17.73
CA ASN A 232 -31.69 -21.89 17.02
C ASN A 232 -32.46 -23.14 16.58
N ILE A 233 -31.75 -24.15 16.09
CA ILE A 233 -32.33 -25.43 15.66
C ILE A 233 -32.54 -26.36 16.86
N VAL A 234 -31.59 -26.35 17.80
CA VAL A 234 -31.57 -27.27 18.94
C VAL A 234 -32.67 -26.96 19.96
N ALA A 235 -32.90 -25.68 20.29
CA ALA A 235 -33.80 -25.27 21.36
C ALA A 235 -35.02 -24.48 20.86
N TYR A 236 -34.87 -23.68 19.79
CA TYR A 236 -35.87 -22.68 19.40
C TYR A 236 -36.63 -23.03 18.11
N SER A 237 -36.48 -24.25 17.60
CA SER A 237 -37.07 -24.67 16.32
C SER A 237 -38.53 -25.12 16.40
N ARG A 238 -39.09 -25.24 17.60
CA ARG A 238 -40.39 -25.91 17.85
C ARG A 238 -40.45 -27.33 17.28
N GLY A 239 -39.32 -28.04 17.30
CA GLY A 239 -39.20 -29.42 16.83
C GLY A 239 -38.93 -29.56 15.32
N PHE A 240 -38.82 -28.44 14.58
CA PHE A 240 -38.38 -28.48 13.18
C PHE A 240 -36.86 -28.65 13.06
N ASN A 241 -36.44 -29.29 11.99
CA ASN A 241 -35.05 -29.30 11.52
C ASN A 241 -35.02 -29.14 10.00
N ASN A 242 -33.82 -29.06 9.42
CA ASN A 242 -33.62 -28.93 7.98
C ASN A 242 -34.41 -29.96 7.15
N LEU A 243 -34.51 -31.21 7.61
CA LEU A 243 -35.25 -32.26 6.91
C LEU A 243 -36.77 -32.05 7.00
N SER A 244 -37.29 -31.78 8.20
CA SER A 244 -38.73 -31.56 8.38
C SER A 244 -39.20 -30.25 7.72
N LEU A 245 -38.33 -29.24 7.59
CA LEU A 245 -38.57 -28.03 6.81
C LEU A 245 -38.81 -28.36 5.33
N ILE A 246 -37.93 -29.17 4.73
CA ILE A 246 -38.10 -29.67 3.36
C ILE A 246 -39.39 -30.47 3.23
N SER A 247 -39.62 -31.44 4.12
CA SER A 247 -40.82 -32.28 4.08
C SER A 247 -42.11 -31.46 4.21
N TYR A 248 -42.10 -30.42 5.06
CA TYR A 248 -43.23 -29.52 5.22
C TYR A 248 -43.49 -28.72 3.94
N ALA A 249 -42.46 -28.15 3.31
CA ALA A 249 -42.59 -27.44 2.03
C ALA A 249 -43.18 -28.32 0.92
N GLN A 250 -42.76 -29.58 0.86
CA GLN A 250 -43.25 -30.56 -0.12
C GLN A 250 -44.73 -30.94 0.07
N THR A 251 -45.36 -30.59 1.20
CA THR A 251 -46.80 -30.83 1.39
C THR A 251 -47.68 -29.84 0.60
N PHE A 252 -47.13 -28.71 0.17
CA PHE A 252 -47.88 -27.64 -0.51
C PHE A 252 -47.17 -27.04 -1.74
N CYS A 253 -45.93 -27.44 -2.06
CA CYS A 253 -45.18 -26.97 -3.22
C CYS A 253 -44.47 -28.14 -3.91
N SER A 254 -44.40 -28.14 -5.26
CA SER A 254 -43.69 -29.20 -6.01
C SER A 254 -42.18 -28.97 -6.00
N ASP A 255 -41.39 -30.03 -6.17
CA ASP A 255 -39.92 -29.98 -6.12
C ASP A 255 -39.31 -29.01 -7.16
N GLU A 256 -39.95 -28.85 -8.32
CA GLU A 256 -39.50 -27.94 -9.38
C GLU A 256 -39.72 -26.46 -9.06
N GLN A 257 -40.66 -26.17 -8.15
CA GLN A 257 -40.98 -24.81 -7.69
C GLN A 257 -40.32 -24.45 -6.35
N LEU A 258 -39.52 -25.37 -5.80
CA LEU A 258 -38.73 -25.19 -4.59
C LEU A 258 -37.29 -24.79 -4.93
N LEU A 259 -36.82 -23.72 -4.30
CA LEU A 259 -35.41 -23.34 -4.30
C LEU A 259 -34.85 -23.47 -2.88
N ILE A 260 -33.85 -24.33 -2.70
CA ILE A 260 -33.22 -24.53 -1.39
C ILE A 260 -31.90 -23.80 -1.33
N ARG A 261 -31.72 -22.93 -0.33
CA ARG A 261 -30.44 -22.31 0.00
C ARG A 261 -29.77 -23.03 1.17
N PRO A 262 -28.72 -23.84 0.92
CA PRO A 262 -27.93 -24.44 1.99
C PRO A 262 -27.22 -23.36 2.82
N HIS A 263 -27.02 -23.63 4.11
CA HIS A 263 -26.20 -22.75 4.95
C HIS A 263 -24.70 -23.03 4.73
N PRO A 264 -23.85 -22.02 4.46
CA PRO A 264 -22.42 -22.25 4.23
C PRO A 264 -21.69 -22.94 5.38
N GLY A 265 -22.14 -22.70 6.62
CA GLY A 265 -21.61 -23.35 7.83
C GLY A 265 -22.23 -24.71 8.17
N SER A 266 -23.12 -25.26 7.34
CA SER A 266 -23.69 -26.60 7.56
C SER A 266 -22.61 -27.68 7.42
N ARG A 267 -22.73 -28.75 8.22
CA ARG A 267 -21.86 -29.94 8.11
C ARG A 267 -22.31 -30.91 7.01
N PHE A 268 -23.50 -30.70 6.46
CA PHE A 268 -24.14 -31.60 5.52
C PHE A 268 -24.39 -30.92 4.19
N GLN A 269 -24.35 -31.71 3.12
CA GLN A 269 -24.73 -31.26 1.78
C GLN A 269 -25.91 -32.09 1.30
N LEU A 270 -26.88 -31.42 0.68
CA LEU A 270 -28.00 -32.09 0.03
C LEU A 270 -27.49 -32.82 -1.22
N LYS A 271 -28.01 -34.02 -1.46
CA LYS A 271 -27.68 -34.81 -2.65
C LYS A 271 -28.30 -34.14 -3.88
N ALA A 272 -27.58 -34.17 -5.00
CA ALA A 272 -28.12 -33.76 -6.29
C ALA A 272 -29.32 -34.67 -6.65
N GLY A 273 -30.52 -34.07 -6.67
CA GLY A 273 -31.78 -34.71 -7.00
C GLY A 273 -32.65 -33.78 -7.85
N ASN A 274 -33.96 -34.02 -7.89
CA ASN A 274 -34.91 -33.17 -8.64
C ASN A 274 -35.10 -31.77 -8.02
N MET A 275 -34.65 -31.57 -6.77
CA MET A 275 -34.76 -30.30 -6.06
C MET A 275 -33.69 -29.32 -6.51
N LYS A 276 -34.07 -28.06 -6.75
CA LYS A 276 -33.12 -27.03 -7.14
C LYS A 276 -32.38 -26.48 -5.92
N LEU A 277 -31.05 -26.52 -5.98
CA LEU A 277 -30.18 -25.85 -5.01
C LEU A 277 -29.84 -24.45 -5.52
N ASP A 278 -29.86 -23.50 -4.61
CA ASP A 278 -29.44 -22.12 -4.83
C ASP A 278 -27.91 -22.01 -4.84
N ASP A 279 -27.43 -21.21 -5.79
CA ASP A 279 -26.03 -20.88 -6.04
C ASP A 279 -25.79 -19.36 -6.00
N SER A 280 -26.78 -18.58 -5.54
CA SER A 280 -26.67 -17.14 -5.42
C SER A 280 -25.55 -16.72 -4.46
N ALA A 281 -24.80 -15.69 -4.87
CA ALA A 281 -23.63 -15.19 -4.15
C ALA A 281 -23.96 -14.73 -2.71
N ASN A 282 -25.17 -14.21 -2.49
CA ASN A 282 -25.65 -13.75 -1.19
C ASN A 282 -27.14 -14.12 -1.00
N SER A 283 -27.66 -13.93 0.22
CA SER A 283 -29.04 -14.22 0.58
C SER A 283 -30.04 -13.32 -0.15
N LEU A 284 -29.75 -12.05 -0.42
CA LEU A 284 -30.67 -11.17 -1.14
C LEU A 284 -30.92 -11.66 -2.57
N ASP A 285 -29.88 -12.03 -3.31
CA ASP A 285 -30.02 -12.60 -4.66
C ASP A 285 -30.89 -13.86 -4.68
N PHE A 286 -30.76 -14.72 -3.65
CA PHE A 286 -31.64 -15.87 -3.46
C PHE A 286 -33.10 -15.45 -3.23
N LEU A 287 -33.32 -14.44 -2.37
CA LEU A 287 -34.65 -13.96 -2.03
C LEU A 287 -35.38 -13.34 -3.23
N TYR A 288 -34.68 -12.65 -4.13
CA TYR A 288 -35.28 -12.11 -5.35
C TYR A 288 -35.82 -13.19 -6.29
N ARG A 289 -35.18 -14.37 -6.31
CA ARG A 289 -35.63 -15.51 -7.13
C ARG A 289 -36.86 -16.20 -6.57
N CYS A 290 -37.23 -15.91 -5.32
CA CYS A 290 -38.33 -16.55 -4.62
C CYS A 290 -39.56 -15.64 -4.51
N LYS A 291 -40.74 -16.21 -4.68
CA LYS A 291 -42.01 -15.50 -4.47
C LYS A 291 -42.36 -15.38 -2.98
N GLN A 292 -42.12 -16.42 -2.20
CA GLN A 292 -42.24 -16.45 -0.74
C GLN A 292 -41.12 -17.27 -0.12
N VAL A 293 -40.91 -17.09 1.19
CA VAL A 293 -39.81 -17.72 1.92
C VAL A 293 -40.35 -18.51 3.10
N LEU A 294 -39.79 -19.69 3.29
CA LEU A 294 -40.07 -20.55 4.43
C LEU A 294 -38.77 -20.81 5.18
N THR A 295 -38.79 -20.56 6.49
CA THR A 295 -37.63 -20.76 7.35
C THR A 295 -38.06 -21.21 8.74
N ILE A 296 -37.15 -21.82 9.48
CA ILE A 296 -37.38 -22.11 10.89
C ILE A 296 -37.26 -20.80 11.66
N ASN A 297 -36.05 -20.24 11.75
CA ASN A 297 -35.79 -18.98 12.45
C ASN A 297 -34.51 -18.30 11.95
N SER A 298 -34.15 -18.50 10.67
CA SER A 298 -32.95 -17.92 10.05
C SER A 298 -33.01 -16.39 9.98
N SER A 299 -31.87 -15.71 10.06
CA SER A 299 -31.78 -14.27 9.78
C SER A 299 -32.26 -13.91 8.37
N VAL A 300 -32.14 -14.84 7.41
CA VAL A 300 -32.64 -14.68 6.03
C VAL A 300 -34.16 -14.44 6.01
N GLY A 301 -34.90 -14.90 7.02
CA GLY A 301 -36.33 -14.57 7.16
C GLY A 301 -36.59 -13.09 7.44
N LEU A 302 -35.73 -12.43 8.22
CA LEU A 302 -35.80 -10.98 8.42
C LEU A 302 -35.47 -10.22 7.13
N GLU A 303 -34.43 -10.64 6.40
CA GLU A 303 -34.07 -10.06 5.11
C GLU A 303 -35.22 -10.17 4.10
N ALA A 304 -35.94 -11.30 4.11
CA ALA A 304 -37.13 -11.50 3.28
C ALA A 304 -38.27 -10.53 3.65
N LEU A 305 -38.49 -10.27 4.94
CA LEU A 305 -39.47 -9.27 5.40
C LEU A 305 -39.08 -7.85 4.95
N LEU A 306 -37.80 -7.49 4.98
CA LEU A 306 -37.31 -6.19 4.47
C LEU A 306 -37.56 -6.02 2.96
N LEU A 307 -37.45 -7.13 2.20
CA LEU A 307 -37.83 -7.19 0.78
C LEU A 307 -39.34 -7.30 0.54
N GLN A 308 -40.18 -7.18 1.58
CA GLN A 308 -41.63 -7.34 1.52
C GLN A 308 -42.08 -8.69 0.93
N LYS A 309 -41.24 -9.73 1.04
CA LYS A 309 -41.62 -11.09 0.63
C LYS A 309 -42.51 -11.69 1.72
N PRO A 310 -43.55 -12.46 1.37
CA PRO A 310 -44.26 -13.27 2.34
C PRO A 310 -43.29 -14.27 2.99
N VAL A 311 -43.27 -14.31 4.33
CA VAL A 311 -42.40 -15.20 5.11
C VAL A 311 -43.25 -16.04 6.05
N GLN A 312 -43.04 -17.35 6.04
CA GLN A 312 -43.53 -18.23 7.08
C GLN A 312 -42.35 -18.64 7.99
N VAL A 313 -42.43 -18.24 9.25
CA VAL A 313 -41.44 -18.54 10.30
C VAL A 313 -42.00 -19.66 11.18
N LEU A 314 -41.32 -20.81 11.22
CA LEU A 314 -41.82 -22.01 11.91
C LEU A 314 -41.31 -22.14 13.36
N GLY A 315 -40.13 -21.59 13.63
CA GLY A 315 -39.48 -21.58 14.93
C GLY A 315 -39.78 -20.33 15.74
N ASP A 316 -39.30 -20.31 16.97
CA ASP A 316 -39.22 -19.12 17.79
C ASP A 316 -38.08 -18.24 17.28
N SER A 317 -38.34 -16.93 17.17
CA SER A 317 -37.36 -15.94 16.73
C SER A 317 -37.76 -14.54 17.21
N SER A 318 -36.76 -13.69 17.41
CA SER A 318 -36.94 -12.30 17.84
C SER A 318 -37.74 -11.44 16.87
N TYR A 319 -37.81 -11.79 15.59
CA TYR A 319 -38.48 -10.99 14.56
C TYR A 319 -39.84 -11.56 14.11
N SER A 320 -40.23 -12.74 14.59
CA SER A 320 -41.46 -13.43 14.18
C SER A 320 -42.71 -12.55 14.32
N PHE A 321 -42.79 -11.75 15.38
CA PHE A 321 -43.91 -10.82 15.62
C PHE A 321 -44.09 -9.77 14.52
N ILE A 322 -43.06 -9.49 13.70
CA ILE A 322 -43.17 -8.59 12.55
C ILE A 322 -43.97 -9.27 11.42
N ALA A 323 -43.74 -10.56 11.19
CA ALA A 323 -44.46 -11.35 10.18
C ALA A 323 -45.96 -11.46 10.52
N ASP A 324 -46.29 -11.53 11.81
CA ASP A 324 -47.65 -11.65 12.36
C ASP A 324 -48.44 -10.32 12.36
N ALA A 325 -47.94 -9.26 11.72
CA ALA A 325 -48.65 -7.99 11.64
C ALA A 325 -49.91 -8.06 10.75
N ASP A 326 -51.02 -7.53 11.25
CA ASP A 326 -52.33 -7.55 10.56
C ASP A 326 -52.43 -6.57 9.37
N SER A 327 -51.51 -5.60 9.28
CA SER A 327 -51.45 -4.62 8.20
C SER A 327 -50.02 -4.25 7.85
N GLU A 328 -49.79 -3.75 6.64
CA GLU A 328 -48.46 -3.32 6.21
C GLU A 328 -47.94 -2.14 7.04
N SER A 329 -48.80 -1.19 7.42
CA SER A 329 -48.42 -0.08 8.29
C SER A 329 -47.90 -0.57 9.64
N GLU A 330 -48.61 -1.53 10.23
CA GLU A 330 -48.20 -2.14 11.50
C GLU A 330 -46.90 -2.95 11.34
N ARG A 331 -46.74 -3.64 10.22
CA ARG A 331 -45.50 -4.36 9.90
C ARG A 331 -44.31 -3.43 9.82
N VAL A 332 -44.46 -2.27 9.17
CA VAL A 332 -43.42 -1.24 9.09
C VAL A 332 -43.12 -0.66 10.47
N ASN A 333 -44.12 -0.38 11.30
CA ASN A 333 -43.91 0.09 12.68
C ASN A 333 -43.13 -0.92 13.52
N ARG A 334 -43.52 -2.21 13.47
CA ARG A 334 -42.81 -3.31 14.14
C ARG A 334 -41.38 -3.46 13.64
N MET A 335 -41.18 -3.35 12.33
CA MET A 335 -39.84 -3.38 11.72
C MET A 335 -38.99 -2.20 12.17
N ALA A 336 -39.53 -0.99 12.19
CA ALA A 336 -38.81 0.20 12.65
C ALA A 336 -38.38 0.06 14.12
N PHE A 337 -39.27 -0.42 15.00
CA PHE A 337 -38.91 -0.76 16.38
C PHE A 337 -37.80 -1.80 16.43
N TYR A 338 -37.96 -2.87 15.67
CA TYR A 338 -37.00 -3.97 15.67
C TYR A 338 -35.60 -3.49 15.26
N LEU A 339 -35.51 -2.72 14.19
CA LEU A 339 -34.23 -2.25 13.63
C LEU A 339 -33.56 -1.16 14.47
N PHE A 340 -34.32 -0.22 15.03
CA PHE A 340 -33.75 0.97 15.67
C PHE A 340 -33.72 0.92 17.19
N SER A 341 -34.55 0.08 17.83
CA SER A 341 -34.61 -0.02 19.31
C SER A 341 -34.18 -1.36 19.86
N TYR A 342 -34.58 -2.45 19.20
CA TYR A 342 -34.31 -3.79 19.66
C TYR A 342 -32.92 -4.26 19.21
N LEU A 343 -32.63 -4.15 17.90
CA LEU A 343 -31.29 -4.35 17.39
C LEU A 343 -30.38 -3.21 17.86
N VAL A 344 -29.16 -3.60 18.22
CA VAL A 344 -28.12 -2.68 18.71
C VAL A 344 -27.03 -2.61 17.65
N PRO A 345 -26.41 -1.44 17.38
CA PRO A 345 -25.18 -1.38 16.61
C PRO A 345 -24.13 -2.36 17.15
N PHE A 346 -23.55 -3.22 16.30
CA PHE A 346 -22.72 -4.36 16.74
C PHE A 346 -21.59 -3.98 17.71
N LYS A 347 -20.99 -2.79 17.57
CA LYS A 347 -19.91 -2.37 18.48
C LYS A 347 -20.41 -2.08 19.90
N LEU A 348 -21.64 -1.56 20.04
CA LEU A 348 -22.20 -1.14 21.33
C LEU A 348 -22.58 -2.31 22.23
N MET A 349 -22.89 -3.50 21.69
CA MET A 349 -23.17 -4.68 22.53
C MET A 349 -21.98 -5.11 23.39
N PHE A 350 -20.78 -4.62 23.09
CA PHE A 350 -19.55 -4.84 23.86
C PHE A 350 -19.09 -3.58 24.62
N ASP A 351 -19.74 -2.44 24.40
CA ASP A 351 -19.36 -1.18 25.02
C ASP A 351 -19.89 -1.10 26.46
N GLN A 352 -18.98 -0.95 27.42
CA GLN A 352 -19.31 -0.99 28.84
C GLN A 352 -20.26 0.14 29.24
N GLU A 353 -20.07 1.35 28.70
CA GLU A 353 -20.88 2.53 29.04
C GLU A 353 -22.31 2.37 28.51
N TYR A 354 -22.46 1.87 27.28
CA TYR A 354 -23.75 1.53 26.70
C TYR A 354 -24.47 0.42 27.49
N LEU A 355 -23.76 -0.62 27.95
CA LEU A 355 -24.38 -1.67 28.77
C LEU A 355 -24.90 -1.10 30.11
N TYR A 356 -24.15 -0.21 30.76
CA TYR A 356 -24.63 0.51 31.94
C TYR A 356 -25.78 1.47 31.66
N PHE A 357 -25.76 2.15 30.51
CA PHE A 357 -26.88 2.94 30.03
C PHE A 357 -28.14 2.08 29.89
N ARG A 358 -28.05 0.90 29.27
CA ARG A 358 -29.17 -0.04 29.15
C ARG A 358 -29.64 -0.57 30.50
N LEU A 359 -28.74 -0.82 31.44
CA LEU A 359 -29.07 -1.22 32.82
C LEU A 359 -29.84 -0.16 33.61
N SER A 360 -29.67 1.12 33.25
CA SER A 360 -30.45 2.21 33.85
C SER A 360 -31.94 2.22 33.44
N ASN A 361 -32.34 1.30 32.56
CA ASN A 361 -33.68 1.19 31.98
C ASN A 361 -34.16 2.51 31.33
N PRO A 362 -33.44 3.02 30.32
CA PRO A 362 -33.74 4.30 29.69
C PRO A 362 -35.01 4.22 28.83
N ALA A 363 -35.57 5.38 28.47
CA ALA A 363 -36.72 5.41 27.56
C ALA A 363 -36.32 4.98 26.15
N GLU A 364 -37.26 4.43 25.37
CA GLU A 364 -36.98 3.96 24.00
C GLU A 364 -36.41 5.06 23.10
N ILE A 365 -36.87 6.30 23.25
CA ILE A 365 -36.36 7.42 22.45
C ILE A 365 -34.86 7.66 22.69
N ASP A 366 -34.38 7.46 23.92
CA ASP A 366 -32.97 7.63 24.28
C ASP A 366 -32.14 6.48 23.68
N ILE A 367 -32.69 5.26 23.68
CA ILE A 367 -32.06 4.10 23.04
C ILE A 367 -31.92 4.32 21.54
N VAL A 368 -32.99 4.77 20.87
CA VAL A 368 -32.97 5.09 19.43
C VAL A 368 -31.97 6.20 19.12
N ASN A 369 -31.94 7.28 19.91
CA ASN A 369 -30.95 8.34 19.71
C ASN A 369 -29.52 7.81 19.84
N TYR A 370 -29.24 6.99 20.86
CA TYR A 370 -27.93 6.37 21.04
C TYR A 370 -27.55 5.53 19.82
N HIS A 371 -28.46 4.70 19.33
CA HIS A 371 -28.23 3.85 18.17
C HIS A 371 -28.02 4.65 16.88
N MET A 372 -28.89 5.65 16.63
CA MET A 372 -28.81 6.51 15.45
C MET A 372 -27.49 7.27 15.39
N ASN A 373 -27.04 7.84 16.50
CA ASN A 373 -25.75 8.53 16.57
C ASN A 373 -24.59 7.59 16.22
N CYS A 374 -24.66 6.33 16.68
CA CYS A 374 -23.66 5.32 16.34
C CYS A 374 -23.71 4.90 14.86
N PHE A 375 -24.88 4.81 14.23
CA PHE A 375 -25.00 4.48 12.80
C PHE A 375 -24.56 5.63 11.90
N LEU A 376 -24.83 6.88 12.29
CA LEU A 376 -24.60 8.06 11.46
C LEU A 376 -23.21 8.70 11.67
N LEU A 377 -22.40 8.20 12.62
CA LEU A 377 -21.09 8.77 12.97
C LEU A 377 -21.16 10.26 13.32
N GLU A 378 -22.31 10.74 13.80
CA GLU A 378 -22.47 12.10 14.28
C GLU A 378 -21.70 12.23 15.61
N SER A 379 -20.69 13.11 15.65
CA SER A 379 -20.19 13.63 16.92
C SER A 379 -21.35 14.26 17.69
N GLU A 380 -21.28 14.30 19.02
CA GLU A 380 -22.28 14.92 19.91
C GLU A 380 -22.65 16.38 19.56
N ASP A 381 -21.99 17.02 18.58
CA ASP A 381 -22.21 18.39 18.11
C ASP A 381 -23.64 18.64 17.53
N LEU A 382 -24.38 17.60 17.14
CA LEU A 382 -25.79 17.71 16.70
C LEU A 382 -26.83 17.55 17.82
N ALA A 383 -26.42 17.45 19.08
CA ALA A 383 -27.33 17.68 20.21
C ALA A 383 -27.89 19.13 20.24
N SER A 384 -27.38 20.02 19.38
CA SER A 384 -27.87 21.39 19.17
C SER A 384 -29.12 21.46 18.28
N THR A 385 -29.44 20.43 17.48
CA THR A 385 -30.79 20.24 16.91
C THR A 385 -31.54 19.23 17.75
N LYS A 386 -31.94 19.66 18.96
CA LYS A 386 -33.18 19.15 19.55
C LYS A 386 -34.32 19.54 18.62
N GLU A 387 -34.51 18.80 17.52
CA GLU A 387 -35.89 18.53 17.12
C GLU A 387 -36.53 17.89 18.34
N VAL A 388 -37.43 18.63 18.97
CA VAL A 388 -38.23 18.15 20.08
C VAL A 388 -39.27 17.18 19.49
N ALA A 389 -38.80 16.07 18.92
CA ALA A 389 -39.66 14.97 18.55
C ALA A 389 -40.22 14.41 19.87
N THR A 390 -41.53 14.54 20.05
CA THR A 390 -42.22 14.07 21.25
C THR A 390 -42.48 12.57 21.20
N LYS A 391 -42.35 11.95 20.03
CA LYS A 391 -42.56 10.52 19.77
C LYS A 391 -41.38 9.92 19.02
N VAL A 392 -41.14 8.62 19.26
CA VAL A 392 -40.04 7.86 18.66
C VAL A 392 -40.21 7.71 17.14
N GLY A 393 -41.45 7.49 16.68
CA GLY A 393 -41.76 7.32 15.26
C GLY A 393 -41.41 8.54 14.41
N ASP A 394 -41.63 9.75 14.94
CA ASP A 394 -41.31 11.01 14.25
C ASP A 394 -39.79 11.18 14.10
N LEU A 395 -39.03 10.89 15.17
CA LEU A 395 -37.57 10.91 15.17
C LEU A 395 -36.99 9.95 14.11
N ILE A 396 -37.44 8.70 14.12
CA ILE A 396 -36.99 7.68 13.15
C ILE A 396 -37.36 8.13 11.73
N THR A 397 -38.58 8.62 11.51
CA THR A 397 -39.04 9.10 10.19
C THR A 397 -38.14 10.21 9.66
N SER A 398 -37.88 11.25 10.47
CA SER A 398 -37.06 12.40 10.07
C SER A 398 -35.65 11.96 9.68
N ARG A 399 -34.97 11.21 10.57
CA ARG A 399 -33.58 10.78 10.38
C ARG A 399 -33.40 9.80 9.22
N VAL A 400 -34.30 8.84 9.06
CA VAL A 400 -34.21 7.85 7.96
C VAL A 400 -34.40 8.51 6.61
N LYS A 401 -35.34 9.45 6.47
CA LYS A 401 -35.55 10.18 5.21
C LYS A 401 -34.33 11.03 4.87
N GLN A 402 -33.84 11.81 5.83
CA GLN A 402 -32.67 12.65 5.65
C GLN A 402 -31.46 11.85 5.15
N GLU A 403 -31.15 10.72 5.81
CA GLU A 403 -30.02 9.87 5.44
C GLU A 403 -30.23 9.19 4.08
N ASN A 404 -31.44 8.71 3.80
CA ASN A 404 -31.74 8.09 2.50
C ASN A 404 -31.67 9.08 1.34
N ASP A 405 -32.11 10.33 1.54
CA ASP A 405 -32.03 11.39 0.53
C ASP A 405 -30.58 11.75 0.25
N LEU A 406 -29.77 11.91 1.31
CA LEU A 406 -28.32 12.15 1.19
C LEU A 406 -27.63 11.01 0.43
N ARG A 407 -27.92 9.75 0.76
CA ARG A 407 -27.38 8.58 0.05
C ARG A 407 -27.84 8.51 -1.39
N ALA A 408 -29.10 8.84 -1.68
CA ALA A 408 -29.62 8.86 -3.04
C ALA A 408 -28.89 9.91 -3.90
N GLU A 409 -28.59 11.08 -3.34
CA GLU A 409 -27.78 12.10 -4.00
C GLU A 409 -26.36 11.59 -4.29
N ILE A 410 -25.71 10.97 -3.30
CA ILE A 410 -24.39 10.36 -3.47
C ILE A 410 -24.40 9.29 -4.58
N TYR A 411 -25.36 8.35 -4.55
CA TYR A 411 -25.46 7.30 -5.56
C TYR A 411 -25.77 7.86 -6.95
N HIS A 412 -26.63 8.87 -7.05
CA HIS A 412 -26.91 9.52 -8.32
C HIS A 412 -25.66 10.18 -8.91
N THR A 413 -24.88 10.87 -8.07
CA THR A 413 -23.59 11.45 -8.46
C THR A 413 -22.61 10.36 -8.89
N MET A 414 -22.52 9.25 -8.15
CA MET A 414 -21.67 8.11 -8.53
C MET A 414 -22.08 7.50 -9.88
N GLU A 415 -23.37 7.28 -10.13
CA GLU A 415 -23.87 6.76 -11.42
C GLU A 415 -23.52 7.69 -12.58
N GLN A 416 -23.68 9.01 -12.40
CA GLN A 416 -23.28 10.00 -13.39
C GLN A 416 -21.77 9.92 -13.70
N TYR A 417 -20.94 9.73 -12.68
CA TYR A 417 -19.50 9.53 -12.87
C TYR A 417 -19.19 8.22 -13.59
N VAL A 418 -19.86 7.12 -13.25
CA VAL A 418 -19.68 5.83 -13.95
C VAL A 418 -20.07 5.95 -15.42
N GLN A 419 -21.23 6.54 -15.74
CA GLN A 419 -21.64 6.76 -17.12
C GLN A 419 -20.65 7.68 -17.87
N CYS A 420 -20.17 8.74 -17.23
CA CYS A 420 -19.14 9.61 -17.81
C CYS A 420 -17.82 8.87 -18.08
N ILE A 421 -17.42 7.96 -17.18
CA ILE A 421 -16.25 7.11 -17.36
C ILE A 421 -16.45 6.16 -18.55
N GLU A 422 -17.62 5.51 -18.67
CA GLU A 422 -17.93 4.63 -19.79
C GLU A 422 -17.92 5.39 -21.13
N GLU A 423 -18.54 6.57 -21.20
CA GLU A 423 -18.52 7.43 -22.39
C GLU A 423 -17.10 7.87 -22.76
N LYS A 424 -16.29 8.26 -21.77
CA LYS A 424 -14.88 8.60 -21.98
C LYS A 424 -14.06 7.38 -22.42
N GLN A 425 -14.36 6.18 -21.93
CA GLN A 425 -13.68 4.95 -22.34
C GLN A 425 -13.96 4.61 -23.82
N ILE A 426 -15.21 4.81 -24.28
CA ILE A 426 -15.57 4.69 -25.70
C ILE A 426 -14.83 5.74 -26.54
N CYS A 427 -14.73 6.97 -26.05
CA CYS A 427 -14.00 8.05 -26.72
C CYS A 427 -12.49 7.74 -26.84
N ILE A 428 -11.87 7.26 -25.75
CA ILE A 428 -10.46 6.83 -25.73
C ILE A 428 -10.23 5.72 -26.76
N THR A 429 -11.10 4.70 -26.78
CA THR A 429 -11.00 3.60 -27.73
C THR A 429 -11.06 4.11 -29.18
N THR A 430 -11.96 5.06 -29.46
CA THR A 430 -12.08 5.67 -30.80
C THR A 430 -10.85 6.51 -31.17
N GLN A 431 -10.28 7.25 -30.23
CA GLN A 431 -9.07 8.05 -30.43
C GLN A 431 -7.83 7.16 -30.62
N GLU A 432 -7.75 6.02 -29.92
CA GLU A 432 -6.69 5.03 -30.10
C GLU A 432 -6.73 4.44 -31.52
N GLU A 433 -7.91 4.15 -32.05
CA GLU A 433 -8.09 3.71 -33.45
C GLU A 433 -7.62 4.78 -34.45
N GLN A 434 -7.98 6.05 -34.24
CA GLN A 434 -7.54 7.16 -35.09
C GLN A 434 -6.02 7.38 -35.01
N LEU A 435 -5.44 7.29 -33.82
CA LEU A 435 -4.00 7.41 -33.61
C LEU A 435 -3.26 6.26 -34.30
N GLN A 436 -3.82 5.06 -34.29
CA GLN A 436 -3.25 3.91 -35.00
C GLN A 436 -3.25 4.15 -36.51
N GLN A 437 -4.32 4.69 -37.08
CA GLN A 437 -4.37 5.07 -38.50
C GLN A 437 -3.35 6.18 -38.84
N GLN A 438 -3.20 7.19 -38.01
CA GLN A 438 -2.18 8.23 -38.19
C GLN A 438 -0.76 7.68 -38.10
N LYS A 439 -0.48 6.78 -37.15
CA LYS A 439 0.83 6.11 -37.04
C LYS A 439 1.15 5.29 -38.29
N GLU A 440 0.16 4.60 -38.86
CA GLU A 440 0.32 3.86 -40.12
C GLU A 440 0.66 4.83 -41.28
N GLN A 441 -0.03 5.96 -41.36
CA GLN A 441 0.23 6.98 -42.39
C GLN A 441 1.62 7.63 -42.23
N LEU A 442 2.03 7.93 -41.00
CA LEU A 442 3.36 8.48 -40.70
C LEU A 442 4.47 7.48 -41.00
N ARG A 443 4.22 6.19 -40.75
CA ARG A 443 5.13 5.10 -41.10
C ARG A 443 5.32 5.01 -42.62
N LEU A 444 4.24 5.12 -43.39
CA LEU A 444 4.33 5.15 -44.87
C LEU A 444 5.15 6.35 -45.36
N GLN A 445 4.94 7.53 -44.80
CA GLN A 445 5.76 8.72 -45.11
C GLN A 445 7.24 8.54 -44.72
N LEU A 446 7.51 7.89 -43.59
CA LEU A 446 8.87 7.61 -43.14
C LEU A 446 9.57 6.60 -44.06
N GLU A 447 8.85 5.58 -44.51
CA GLU A 447 9.34 4.61 -45.50
C GLU A 447 9.67 5.31 -46.84
N GLU A 448 8.84 6.24 -47.29
CA GLU A 448 9.08 7.05 -48.49
C GLU A 448 10.30 7.98 -48.35
N ASN A 449 10.43 8.66 -47.20
CA ASN A 449 11.60 9.50 -46.89
C ASN A 449 12.90 8.70 -46.79
N ASN A 450 12.85 7.51 -46.20
CA ASN A 450 14.01 6.62 -46.12
C ASN A 450 14.44 6.13 -47.52
N ALA A 451 13.48 5.78 -48.38
CA ALA A 451 13.77 5.41 -49.77
C ALA A 451 14.41 6.58 -50.56
N LEU A 452 13.93 7.81 -50.35
CA LEU A 452 14.53 9.02 -50.92
C LEU A 452 15.96 9.25 -50.42
N GLN A 453 16.21 9.09 -49.11
CA GLN A 453 17.56 9.20 -48.53
C GLN A 453 18.51 8.13 -49.06
N GLU A 454 18.04 6.90 -49.24
CA GLU A 454 18.85 5.80 -49.77
C GLU A 454 19.19 6.03 -51.25
N SER A 455 18.24 6.56 -52.03
CA SER A 455 18.48 7.02 -53.40
C SER A 455 19.52 8.15 -53.46
N LEU A 456 19.43 9.13 -52.57
CA LEU A 456 20.42 10.22 -52.44
C LEU A 456 21.80 9.67 -52.09
N LYS A 457 21.91 8.74 -51.14
CA LYS A 457 23.18 8.08 -50.77
C LYS A 457 23.78 7.29 -51.93
N GLN A 458 22.98 6.55 -52.69
CA GLN A 458 23.46 5.84 -53.88
C GLN A 458 24.00 6.81 -54.94
N LYS A 459 23.32 7.93 -55.17
CA LYS A 459 23.81 8.97 -56.09
C LYS A 459 25.11 9.61 -55.59
N GLN A 460 25.25 9.83 -54.29
CA GLN A 460 26.48 10.34 -53.67
C GLN A 460 27.64 9.37 -53.87
N LEU A 461 27.40 8.07 -53.65
CA LEU A 461 28.42 7.02 -53.77
C LEU A 461 28.88 6.85 -55.23
N LEU A 462 27.95 6.93 -56.19
CA LEU A 462 28.27 6.94 -57.62
C LEU A 462 29.08 8.18 -58.03
N LEU A 463 28.81 9.32 -57.41
CA LEU A 463 29.56 10.55 -57.63
C LEU A 463 31.00 10.40 -57.11
N ASP A 464 31.17 9.87 -55.90
CA ASP A 464 32.47 9.61 -55.28
C ASP A 464 33.29 8.58 -56.06
N GLU A 465 32.67 7.49 -56.52
CA GLU A 465 33.33 6.50 -57.40
C GLU A 465 33.76 7.12 -58.74
N SER A 466 32.96 8.05 -59.28
CA SER A 466 33.29 8.76 -60.51
C SER A 466 34.47 9.72 -60.31
N ILE A 467 34.53 10.42 -59.17
CA ILE A 467 35.65 11.28 -58.78
C ILE A 467 36.93 10.45 -58.60
N GLN A 468 36.86 9.31 -57.90
CA GLN A 468 38.02 8.43 -57.72
C GLN A 468 38.51 7.85 -59.05
N ARG A 469 37.61 7.46 -59.95
CA ARG A 469 37.99 7.03 -61.31
C ARG A 469 38.67 8.14 -62.09
N PHE A 470 38.19 9.38 -61.96
CA PHE A 470 38.80 10.53 -62.62
C PHE A 470 40.23 10.78 -62.12
N GLN A 471 40.44 10.76 -60.80
CA GLN A 471 41.78 10.89 -60.18
C GLN A 471 42.73 9.76 -60.60
N LEU A 472 42.23 8.52 -60.67
CA LEU A 472 43.03 7.36 -61.08
C LEU A 472 43.38 7.37 -62.57
N LEU A 473 42.48 7.89 -63.41
CA LEU A 473 42.75 8.17 -64.84
C LEU A 473 43.76 9.29 -65.01
N GLU A 474 43.71 10.34 -64.18
CA GLU A 474 44.67 11.44 -64.22
C GLU A 474 46.08 10.98 -63.84
N GLN A 475 46.21 10.16 -62.77
CA GLN A 475 47.47 9.51 -62.40
C GLN A 475 47.99 8.53 -63.48
N ARG A 476 47.09 7.76 -64.11
CA ARG A 476 47.48 6.88 -65.23
C ARG A 476 47.96 7.67 -66.43
N THR A 477 47.31 8.78 -66.76
CA THR A 477 47.73 9.65 -67.86
C THR A 477 49.10 10.26 -67.59
N GLN A 478 49.36 10.75 -66.36
CA GLN A 478 50.67 11.26 -65.97
C GLN A 478 51.78 10.19 -66.00
N ASN A 479 51.50 8.96 -65.56
CA ASN A 479 52.46 7.87 -65.62
C ASN A 479 52.67 7.37 -67.07
N GLN A 480 51.63 7.32 -67.89
CA GLN A 480 51.74 6.99 -69.31
C GLN A 480 52.49 8.06 -70.10
N GLU A 481 52.34 9.36 -69.80
CA GLU A 481 53.15 10.41 -70.43
C GLU A 481 54.64 10.28 -70.09
N LYS A 482 54.95 9.84 -68.87
CA LYS A 482 56.32 9.61 -68.39
C LYS A 482 56.95 8.37 -69.03
N GLU A 483 56.21 7.28 -69.14
CA GLU A 483 56.64 6.04 -69.82
C GLU A 483 56.67 6.21 -71.35
N LEU A 484 55.75 6.95 -71.95
CA LEU A 484 55.73 7.28 -73.38
C LEU A 484 56.89 8.20 -73.74
N GLY A 485 57.28 9.13 -72.88
CA GLY A 485 58.49 9.97 -73.07
C GLY A 485 59.78 9.16 -73.12
N GLN A 486 59.88 8.09 -72.32
CA GLN A 486 61.04 7.19 -72.32
C GLN A 486 60.98 6.18 -73.49
N ALA A 487 59.80 5.61 -73.76
CA ALA A 487 59.60 4.64 -74.84
C ALA A 487 59.69 5.28 -76.24
N VAL A 488 59.26 6.53 -76.46
CA VAL A 488 59.41 7.25 -77.74
C VAL A 488 60.87 7.56 -78.04
N SER A 489 61.71 7.72 -77.01
CA SER A 489 63.16 7.90 -77.17
C SER A 489 63.85 6.61 -77.62
N GLU A 490 63.46 5.46 -77.06
CA GLU A 490 64.02 4.13 -77.39
C GLU A 490 63.41 3.50 -78.67
N LEU A 491 62.14 3.76 -78.95
CA LEU A 491 61.46 3.30 -80.17
C LEU A 491 61.90 4.10 -81.40
N ARG A 492 62.24 5.40 -81.30
CA ARG A 492 62.85 6.12 -82.43
C ARG A 492 64.19 5.53 -82.86
N THR A 493 64.92 4.90 -81.95
CA THR A 493 66.20 4.24 -82.23
C THR A 493 66.01 2.82 -82.78
N THR A 494 64.93 2.13 -82.41
CA THR A 494 64.71 0.70 -82.72
C THR A 494 63.74 0.47 -83.89
N LEU A 495 62.80 1.39 -84.15
CA LEU A 495 61.83 1.33 -85.27
C LEU A 495 62.51 1.56 -86.63
N CYS A 496 63.72 2.13 -86.65
CA CYS A 496 64.55 2.22 -87.85
C CYS A 496 65.15 0.86 -88.27
N GLN A 497 64.98 -0.21 -87.48
CA GLN A 497 65.70 -1.48 -87.67
C GLN A 497 64.82 -2.75 -87.78
N LYS A 498 63.50 -2.71 -87.57
CA LYS A 498 62.69 -3.95 -87.47
C LYS A 498 61.29 -3.94 -88.14
N GLU A 499 61.02 -3.01 -89.06
CA GLU A 499 59.77 -2.95 -89.82
C GLU A 499 59.62 -4.01 -90.94
N GLU A 500 60.61 -4.89 -91.13
CA GLU A 500 60.60 -5.88 -92.23
C GLU A 500 60.12 -7.30 -91.86
N GLU A 501 59.79 -7.64 -90.60
CA GLU A 501 59.76 -9.07 -90.21
C GLU A 501 58.54 -9.59 -89.43
N LEU A 502 57.36 -8.94 -89.48
CA LEU A 502 56.20 -9.53 -88.79
C LEU A 502 54.87 -9.44 -89.54
N HIS A 503 54.93 -9.85 -90.80
CA HIS A 503 53.79 -10.30 -91.59
C HIS A 503 53.17 -11.65 -91.09
N TYR A 504 53.74 -12.32 -90.08
CA TYR A 504 53.58 -13.77 -89.90
C TYR A 504 52.23 -14.30 -89.36
N GLN A 505 51.81 -13.81 -88.18
CA GLN A 505 51.16 -14.72 -87.22
C GLN A 505 50.06 -14.12 -86.32
N HIS A 506 49.04 -13.48 -86.90
CA HIS A 506 47.85 -13.13 -86.10
C HIS A 506 46.49 -13.36 -86.77
N SER A 507 46.44 -14.24 -87.77
CA SER A 507 45.22 -14.64 -88.48
C SER A 507 44.78 -16.10 -88.20
N ALA A 508 45.46 -16.83 -87.30
CA ALA A 508 45.16 -18.25 -87.02
C ALA A 508 44.32 -18.52 -85.75
N ILE A 509 44.09 -17.53 -84.88
CA ILE A 509 43.34 -17.74 -83.62
C ILE A 509 41.87 -17.26 -83.72
N LEU A 510 41.49 -16.64 -84.85
CA LEU A 510 40.12 -16.18 -85.10
C LEU A 510 39.18 -17.25 -85.71
N MET A 511 39.68 -18.46 -86.01
CA MET A 511 38.87 -19.57 -86.57
C MET A 511 38.53 -20.71 -85.59
N MET A 512 38.95 -20.67 -84.32
CA MET A 512 38.70 -21.75 -83.35
C MET A 512 37.49 -21.57 -82.41
N ARG A 513 36.69 -20.51 -82.53
CA ARG A 513 35.56 -20.24 -81.60
C ARG A 513 34.15 -20.31 -82.21
N LYS A 514 33.98 -20.84 -83.43
CA LYS A 514 32.66 -20.97 -84.10
C LYS A 514 32.37 -22.38 -84.62
N SER A 515 32.56 -23.43 -83.82
CA SER A 515 32.08 -24.79 -84.20
C SER A 515 31.19 -25.46 -83.15
N LEU A 516 30.18 -26.17 -83.65
CA LEU A 516 29.01 -26.70 -82.94
C LEU A 516 29.29 -27.85 -81.95
N SER A 517 30.54 -28.29 -81.79
CA SER A 517 30.94 -29.34 -80.84
C SER A 517 30.97 -28.88 -79.37
N TRP A 518 30.92 -27.57 -79.12
CA TRP A 518 30.83 -27.01 -77.76
C TRP A 518 29.41 -27.09 -77.16
N LYS A 519 28.37 -27.22 -77.99
CA LYS A 519 26.97 -27.25 -77.51
C LYS A 519 26.49 -28.65 -77.07
N LEU A 520 27.18 -29.71 -77.49
CA LEU A 520 26.79 -31.10 -77.17
C LEU A 520 27.57 -31.72 -76.00
N THR A 521 28.69 -31.12 -75.55
CA THR A 521 29.57 -31.71 -74.51
C THR A 521 29.40 -31.12 -73.11
N VAL A 522 28.50 -30.16 -72.91
CA VAL A 522 28.23 -29.50 -71.61
C VAL A 522 27.49 -30.39 -70.61
N PRO A 523 26.45 -31.17 -70.97
CA PRO A 523 25.67 -31.92 -69.98
C PRO A 523 26.49 -33.03 -69.29
N VAL A 524 27.37 -33.70 -70.03
CA VAL A 524 28.23 -34.78 -69.53
C VAL A 524 29.37 -34.24 -68.65
N ARG A 525 29.87 -33.03 -68.94
CA ARG A 525 30.89 -32.37 -68.09
C ARG A 525 30.33 -31.87 -66.75
N MET A 526 29.04 -31.55 -66.67
CA MET A 526 28.39 -31.13 -65.42
C MET A 526 28.14 -32.31 -64.47
N LEU A 527 27.78 -33.48 -64.99
CA LEU A 527 27.61 -34.70 -64.19
C LEU A 527 28.94 -35.21 -63.60
N GLY A 528 30.04 -35.06 -64.36
CA GLY A 528 31.40 -35.37 -63.90
C GLY A 528 32.00 -34.37 -62.91
N ARG A 529 31.39 -33.19 -62.70
CA ARG A 529 31.80 -32.19 -61.70
C ARG A 529 31.02 -32.32 -60.39
N ALA A 530 29.74 -32.72 -60.47
CA ALA A 530 28.92 -33.03 -59.30
C ALA A 530 29.45 -34.23 -58.49
N THR A 531 30.00 -35.24 -59.16
CA THR A 531 30.62 -36.42 -58.53
C THR A 531 32.03 -36.15 -57.98
N ARG A 532 32.65 -35.01 -58.32
CA ARG A 532 33.96 -34.55 -57.82
C ARG A 532 33.87 -33.45 -56.75
N GLY A 533 32.67 -33.13 -56.27
CA GLY A 533 32.48 -32.19 -55.17
C GLY A 533 32.59 -30.70 -55.53
N GLU A 534 32.66 -30.34 -56.81
CA GLU A 534 32.77 -28.94 -57.27
C GLU A 534 31.39 -28.24 -57.35
N PHE A 535 30.66 -28.22 -56.24
CA PHE A 535 29.29 -27.69 -56.16
C PHE A 535 29.18 -26.17 -56.30
N GLY A 536 30.28 -25.42 -56.17
CA GLY A 536 30.29 -23.96 -56.30
C GLY A 536 29.93 -23.45 -57.70
N VAL A 537 30.44 -24.11 -58.76
CA VAL A 537 30.19 -23.68 -60.14
C VAL A 537 28.79 -24.11 -60.62
N ILE A 538 28.30 -25.25 -60.13
CA ILE A 538 26.91 -25.69 -60.35
C ILE A 538 25.94 -24.69 -59.69
N ARG A 539 26.24 -24.23 -58.47
CA ARG A 539 25.46 -23.23 -57.72
C ARG A 539 25.34 -21.88 -58.45
N ASP A 540 26.42 -21.42 -59.10
CA ASP A 540 26.43 -20.12 -59.75
C ASP A 540 25.70 -20.12 -61.11
N LEU A 541 25.69 -21.25 -61.83
CA LEU A 541 24.87 -21.40 -63.04
C LEU A 541 23.37 -21.61 -62.70
N THR A 542 23.06 -22.27 -61.59
CA THR A 542 21.69 -22.48 -61.11
C THR A 542 21.06 -21.17 -60.62
N ARG A 543 21.86 -20.26 -60.05
CA ARG A 543 21.45 -18.88 -59.70
C ARG A 543 21.08 -18.04 -60.91
N HIS A 544 21.79 -18.20 -62.03
CA HIS A 544 21.49 -17.43 -63.24
C HIS A 544 20.17 -17.86 -63.90
N TYR A 545 19.81 -19.15 -63.78
CA TYR A 545 18.56 -19.70 -64.34
C TYR A 545 17.33 -19.47 -63.42
N LEU A 546 17.53 -19.34 -62.10
CA LEU A 546 16.46 -18.98 -61.17
C LEU A 546 16.13 -17.48 -61.14
N ALA A 547 17.04 -16.63 -61.65
CA ALA A 547 16.83 -15.18 -61.75
C ALA A 547 15.88 -14.75 -62.88
N HIS A 548 15.39 -15.68 -63.72
CA HIS A 548 14.51 -15.37 -64.86
C HIS A 548 13.13 -16.07 -64.76
N ARG A 549 12.64 -16.37 -63.55
CA ARG A 549 11.25 -16.79 -63.33
C ARG A 549 10.46 -15.67 -62.60
N PRO A 550 9.22 -15.36 -63.02
CA PRO A 550 8.41 -14.36 -62.33
C PRO A 550 7.94 -14.88 -60.96
N SER A 551 7.89 -13.93 -60.03
CA SER A 551 7.40 -13.95 -58.65
C SER A 551 6.70 -15.20 -58.09
N CYS A 552 7.12 -15.55 -56.87
CA CYS A 552 6.19 -15.91 -55.80
C CYS A 552 6.76 -15.38 -54.49
N GLU A 553 6.24 -14.25 -54.02
CA GLU A 553 6.34 -13.86 -52.62
C GLU A 553 5.44 -14.80 -51.82
N GLY A 554 6.03 -15.57 -50.91
CA GLY A 554 5.24 -16.51 -50.13
C GLY A 554 6.07 -17.56 -49.42
N SER A 555 7.06 -17.13 -48.63
CA SER A 555 7.65 -18.01 -47.64
C SER A 555 8.15 -17.20 -46.45
N LEU A 556 7.45 -17.38 -45.33
CA LEU A 556 7.76 -16.84 -44.00
C LEU A 556 9.18 -17.15 -43.51
N LEU A 557 9.89 -18.11 -44.14
CA LEU A 557 11.21 -18.57 -43.70
C LEU A 557 12.39 -17.75 -44.25
N ALA A 558 12.18 -16.89 -45.26
CA ALA A 558 13.25 -16.04 -45.80
C ALA A 558 13.30 -14.65 -45.14
N LYS A 559 12.14 -14.07 -44.79
CA LYS A 559 12.06 -12.80 -44.04
C LYS A 559 12.52 -12.94 -42.58
N THR A 560 12.42 -14.14 -42.02
CA THR A 560 12.86 -14.45 -40.65
C THR A 560 14.38 -14.51 -40.49
N TRP A 561 15.14 -14.75 -41.57
CA TRP A 561 16.60 -14.87 -41.47
C TRP A 561 17.35 -13.53 -41.52
N HIS A 562 16.78 -12.49 -42.16
CA HIS A 562 17.43 -11.17 -42.27
C HIS A 562 17.02 -10.16 -41.19
N ALA A 563 15.86 -10.34 -40.53
CA ALA A 563 15.51 -9.60 -39.32
C ALA A 563 16.41 -9.94 -38.11
N PHE A 564 17.20 -11.02 -38.20
CA PHE A 564 18.04 -11.53 -37.11
C PHE A 564 19.41 -10.83 -36.98
N ARG A 565 19.72 -9.81 -37.81
CA ARG A 565 21.12 -9.34 -37.93
C ARG A 565 21.40 -7.84 -37.85
N SER A 566 20.42 -6.97 -37.59
CA SER A 566 20.67 -5.52 -37.63
C SER A 566 19.89 -4.70 -36.59
N HIS A 567 20.20 -4.90 -35.31
CA HIS A 567 20.59 -3.87 -34.30
C HIS A 567 20.23 -4.28 -32.85
N PRO A 568 21.05 -3.87 -31.85
CA PRO A 568 21.16 -4.56 -30.57
C PRO A 568 20.37 -3.91 -29.42
N HIS A 569 19.60 -4.77 -28.75
CA HIS A 569 19.04 -4.71 -27.39
C HIS A 569 17.81 -3.81 -27.12
N PRO A 570 16.62 -4.43 -27.22
CA PRO A 570 15.96 -4.95 -26.00
C PRO A 570 15.78 -6.48 -25.96
N TYR A 571 16.71 -7.28 -26.50
CA TYR A 571 16.65 -8.76 -26.49
C TYR A 571 17.90 -9.47 -25.95
N LYS A 572 18.40 -9.08 -24.77
CA LYS A 572 19.28 -9.96 -23.95
C LYS A 572 18.64 -10.41 -22.64
N ALA A 573 17.71 -9.62 -22.08
CA ALA A 573 16.88 -10.03 -20.95
C ALA A 573 15.80 -11.07 -21.32
N LEU A 574 15.31 -11.08 -22.56
CA LEU A 574 14.31 -12.06 -23.04
C LEU A 574 14.92 -13.42 -23.41
N GLY A 575 16.21 -13.47 -23.78
CA GLY A 575 16.90 -14.69 -24.22
C GLY A 575 17.44 -15.58 -23.09
N ARG A 576 17.58 -15.06 -21.86
CA ARG A 576 17.98 -15.86 -20.68
C ARG A 576 16.78 -16.34 -19.86
N LYS A 577 15.66 -15.59 -19.84
CA LYS A 577 14.41 -16.00 -19.18
C LYS A 577 13.67 -17.12 -19.92
N THR A 578 13.83 -17.23 -21.25
CA THR A 578 13.34 -18.39 -22.03
C THR A 578 14.05 -19.69 -21.68
N LYS A 579 15.33 -19.66 -21.29
CA LYS A 579 16.09 -20.84 -20.84
C LYS A 579 15.63 -21.37 -19.48
N THR A 580 15.28 -20.47 -18.55
CA THR A 580 14.70 -20.83 -17.25
C THR A 580 13.27 -21.34 -17.40
N ALA A 581 12.46 -20.71 -18.26
CA ALA A 581 11.13 -21.20 -18.63
C ALA A 581 11.18 -22.59 -19.29
N PHE A 582 12.14 -22.83 -20.20
CA PHE A 582 12.35 -24.15 -20.81
C PHE A 582 12.84 -25.21 -19.82
N ARG A 583 13.68 -24.85 -18.83
CA ARG A 583 14.11 -25.78 -17.76
C ARG A 583 12.98 -26.15 -16.82
N LEU A 584 12.10 -25.21 -16.48
CA LEU A 584 10.95 -25.45 -15.60
C LEU A 584 9.87 -26.28 -16.31
N LEU A 585 9.67 -26.04 -17.62
CA LEU A 585 8.81 -26.86 -18.48
C LEU A 585 9.39 -28.28 -18.68
N ALA A 586 10.71 -28.42 -18.83
CA ALA A 586 11.36 -29.73 -18.94
C ALA A 586 11.36 -30.55 -17.63
N LYS A 587 11.10 -29.91 -16.48
CA LYS A 587 10.98 -30.55 -15.16
C LYS A 587 9.53 -30.76 -14.68
N GLY A 588 8.53 -30.32 -15.45
CA GLY A 588 7.11 -30.51 -15.12
C GLY A 588 6.53 -29.54 -14.09
N ASN A 589 7.24 -28.49 -13.70
CA ASN A 589 6.81 -27.54 -12.65
C ASN A 589 6.04 -26.35 -13.24
N VAL A 590 4.81 -26.61 -13.70
CA VAL A 590 3.95 -25.65 -14.41
C VAL A 590 3.46 -24.50 -13.49
N SER A 591 3.31 -24.76 -12.18
CA SER A 591 2.89 -23.75 -11.18
C SER A 591 3.93 -22.63 -10.97
N GLU A 592 5.22 -22.96 -10.99
CA GLU A 592 6.34 -22.01 -10.83
C GLU A 592 6.49 -21.04 -12.02
N LEU A 593 6.10 -21.49 -13.22
CA LEU A 593 6.13 -20.69 -14.44
C LEU A 593 4.99 -19.64 -14.44
N PHE A 594 3.79 -20.04 -14.01
CA PHE A 594 2.65 -19.12 -13.87
C PHE A 594 2.85 -18.11 -12.73
N ALA A 595 3.48 -18.51 -11.62
CA ALA A 595 3.87 -17.60 -10.56
C ALA A 595 4.89 -16.55 -11.05
N ASN A 596 5.89 -16.95 -11.83
CA ASN A 596 6.88 -16.03 -12.41
C ASN A 596 6.30 -15.10 -13.48
N LEU A 597 5.36 -15.57 -14.31
CA LEU A 597 4.69 -14.73 -15.33
C LEU A 597 3.73 -13.71 -14.70
N ARG A 598 2.97 -14.09 -13.66
CA ARG A 598 2.20 -13.12 -12.84
C ARG A 598 3.11 -12.13 -12.13
N ARG A 599 4.25 -12.57 -11.61
CA ARG A 599 5.26 -11.71 -10.95
C ARG A 599 5.86 -10.69 -11.93
N VAL A 600 6.13 -11.09 -13.17
CA VAL A 600 6.62 -10.17 -14.21
C VAL A 600 5.53 -9.19 -14.63
N ALA A 601 4.30 -9.65 -14.86
CA ALA A 601 3.18 -8.76 -15.21
C ALA A 601 2.91 -7.71 -14.12
N LYS A 602 2.95 -8.11 -12.83
CA LYS A 602 2.82 -7.19 -11.69
C LYS A 602 3.95 -6.16 -11.64
N ASN A 603 5.20 -6.59 -11.83
CA ASN A 603 6.38 -5.70 -11.85
C ASN A 603 6.47 -4.76 -13.08
N THR A 604 5.76 -5.04 -14.18
CA THR A 604 5.72 -4.13 -15.35
C THR A 604 4.61 -3.09 -15.27
N ALA A 605 3.56 -3.32 -14.48
CA ALA A 605 2.51 -2.35 -14.22
C ALA A 605 2.99 -1.22 -13.27
N ASP A 606 3.99 -1.50 -12.43
CA ASP A 606 4.54 -0.58 -11.42
C ASP A 606 5.81 0.18 -11.88
N MET A 607 6.22 0.07 -13.15
CA MET A 607 7.37 0.82 -13.67
C MET A 607 6.95 2.26 -14.02
N PRO A 608 7.55 3.30 -13.43
CA PRO A 608 7.19 4.68 -13.72
C PRO A 608 7.43 5.04 -15.20
N MET A 609 6.42 5.65 -15.82
CA MET A 609 6.49 6.15 -17.20
C MET A 609 7.61 7.20 -17.32
N PRO A 610 8.35 7.26 -18.44
CA PRO A 610 9.31 8.32 -18.67
C PRO A 610 8.61 9.68 -18.76
N LEU A 611 9.05 10.69 -18.01
CA LEU A 611 8.59 12.09 -18.12
C LEU A 611 8.98 12.77 -19.45
N SER A 612 9.53 12.04 -20.43
CA SER A 612 10.10 12.59 -21.68
C SER A 612 9.10 13.27 -22.61
N HIS A 613 7.80 13.23 -22.30
CA HIS A 613 6.71 13.84 -23.07
C HIS A 613 5.97 14.95 -22.31
N ILE A 614 6.45 15.36 -21.13
CA ILE A 614 5.78 16.33 -20.25
C ILE A 614 6.61 17.62 -20.22
N ASP A 615 5.94 18.78 -20.34
CA ASP A 615 6.62 20.06 -20.12
C ASP A 615 6.96 20.20 -18.63
N THR A 616 8.25 20.28 -18.36
CA THR A 616 8.82 20.36 -17.02
C THR A 616 9.40 21.73 -16.71
N ASN A 617 9.41 22.65 -17.69
CA ASN A 617 9.92 24.02 -17.52
C ASN A 617 8.90 24.95 -16.84
N HIS A 618 7.63 24.56 -16.86
CA HIS A 618 6.53 25.27 -16.20
C HIS A 618 5.72 24.29 -15.35
N VAL A 619 5.39 24.67 -14.11
CA VAL A 619 4.61 23.87 -13.18
C VAL A 619 3.38 24.64 -12.73
N VAL A 620 2.22 23.99 -12.77
CA VAL A 620 0.97 24.56 -12.25
C VAL A 620 0.68 23.95 -10.88
N ILE A 621 0.45 24.79 -9.88
CA ILE A 621 0.06 24.37 -8.54
C ILE A 621 -1.44 24.60 -8.39
N LEU A 622 -2.21 23.54 -8.19
CA LEU A 622 -3.63 23.62 -7.86
C LEU A 622 -3.78 23.63 -6.34
N ALA A 623 -4.33 24.71 -5.81
CA ALA A 623 -4.47 24.94 -4.38
C ALA A 623 -5.78 25.66 -4.03
N SER A 624 -6.43 25.22 -2.95
CA SER A 624 -7.54 25.95 -2.36
C SER A 624 -7.04 27.17 -1.60
N ARG A 625 -7.94 28.05 -1.16
CA ARG A 625 -7.57 29.22 -0.34
C ARG A 625 -6.92 28.85 1.00
N HIS A 626 -7.30 27.71 1.58
CA HIS A 626 -6.78 27.27 2.89
C HIS A 626 -5.43 26.54 2.78
N THR A 627 -4.96 26.18 1.58
CA THR A 627 -3.66 25.53 1.37
C THR A 627 -2.62 26.43 0.72
N LEU A 628 -2.88 27.75 0.64
CA LEU A 628 -2.03 28.72 -0.05
C LEU A 628 -0.60 28.77 0.52
N TYR A 629 -0.43 28.62 1.83
CA TYR A 629 0.90 28.56 2.45
C TYR A 629 1.75 27.43 1.84
N VAL A 630 1.18 26.23 1.67
CA VAL A 630 1.86 25.09 1.06
C VAL A 630 2.17 25.37 -0.41
N ALA A 631 1.24 26.00 -1.14
CA ALA A 631 1.45 26.39 -2.53
C ALA A 631 2.63 27.37 -2.67
N HIS A 632 2.72 28.39 -1.82
CA HIS A 632 3.85 29.33 -1.81
C HIS A 632 5.17 28.64 -1.42
N ARG A 633 5.14 27.62 -0.55
CA ARG A 633 6.34 26.83 -0.23
C ARG A 633 6.88 26.05 -1.43
N VAL A 634 5.98 25.38 -2.16
CA VAL A 634 6.29 24.67 -3.40
C VAL A 634 6.80 25.67 -4.46
N GLU A 635 6.07 26.78 -4.66
CA GLU A 635 6.41 27.83 -5.62
C GLU A 635 7.81 28.38 -5.39
N LYS A 636 8.14 28.77 -4.14
CA LYS A 636 9.48 29.29 -3.80
C LYS A 636 10.57 28.32 -4.26
N SER A 637 10.41 27.03 -3.94
CA SER A 637 11.41 26.02 -4.24
C SER A 637 11.59 25.79 -5.75
N LEU A 638 10.51 25.92 -6.53
CA LEU A 638 10.52 25.81 -7.99
C LEU A 638 11.16 27.07 -8.64
N ILE A 639 10.84 28.27 -8.13
CA ILE A 639 11.44 29.51 -8.61
C ILE A 639 12.95 29.54 -8.32
N ASP A 640 13.38 29.07 -7.14
CA ASP A 640 14.78 29.03 -6.74
C ASP A 640 15.65 28.17 -7.67
N ILE A 641 15.05 27.21 -8.39
CA ILE A 641 15.74 26.39 -9.40
C ILE A 641 15.48 26.86 -10.85
N GLY A 642 14.80 28.00 -11.03
CA GLY A 642 14.59 28.65 -12.32
C GLY A 642 13.38 28.17 -13.12
N LEU A 643 12.43 27.47 -12.50
CA LEU A 643 11.19 27.02 -13.17
C LEU A 643 10.09 28.09 -13.13
N GLY A 644 9.29 28.14 -14.19
CA GLY A 644 8.08 28.96 -14.20
C GLY A 644 6.99 28.31 -13.36
N VAL A 645 6.25 29.10 -12.58
CA VAL A 645 5.19 28.60 -11.70
C VAL A 645 3.91 29.41 -11.89
N THR A 646 2.78 28.72 -11.86
CA THR A 646 1.45 29.34 -11.77
C THR A 646 0.65 28.68 -10.65
N ILE A 647 0.13 29.48 -9.72
CA ILE A 647 -0.85 29.00 -8.73
C ILE A 647 -2.26 29.24 -9.26
N ALA A 648 -3.09 28.19 -9.28
CA ALA A 648 -4.48 28.26 -9.70
C ALA A 648 -5.41 27.63 -8.66
N HIS A 649 -6.64 28.15 -8.58
CA HIS A 649 -7.65 27.71 -7.60
C HIS A 649 -8.68 26.73 -8.17
N ALA A 650 -8.60 26.44 -9.47
CA ALA A 650 -9.42 25.46 -10.16
C ALA A 650 -8.65 24.93 -11.37
N TYR A 651 -8.88 23.67 -11.72
CA TYR A 651 -8.34 23.10 -12.94
C TYR A 651 -9.08 23.65 -14.18
N SER A 652 -8.35 23.83 -15.28
CA SER A 652 -8.93 24.21 -16.57
C SER A 652 -8.25 23.45 -17.70
N ALA A 653 -8.99 22.56 -18.36
CA ALA A 653 -8.48 21.78 -19.50
C ALA A 653 -8.03 22.67 -20.68
N ALA A 654 -8.58 23.88 -20.83
CA ALA A 654 -8.17 24.82 -21.88
C ALA A 654 -6.81 25.48 -21.60
N ALA A 655 -6.40 25.58 -20.34
CA ALA A 655 -5.10 26.10 -19.92
C ALA A 655 -4.06 24.98 -19.71
N ASP A 656 -4.45 23.71 -19.85
CA ASP A 656 -3.56 22.57 -19.76
C ASP A 656 -2.83 22.34 -21.10
N SER A 657 -1.55 22.64 -21.11
CA SER A 657 -0.65 22.42 -22.25
C SER A 657 0.16 21.13 -22.13
N GLY A 658 -0.17 20.27 -21.18
CA GLY A 658 0.53 19.01 -20.90
C GLY A 658 1.66 19.14 -19.87
N GLN A 659 1.70 20.24 -19.11
CA GLN A 659 2.67 20.48 -18.05
C GLN A 659 2.43 19.61 -16.80
N ILE A 660 3.42 19.54 -15.90
CA ILE A 660 3.24 18.93 -14.58
C ILE A 660 2.33 19.80 -13.71
N HIS A 661 1.38 19.15 -13.03
CA HIS A 661 0.58 19.77 -12.00
C HIS A 661 0.94 19.22 -10.61
N ILE A 662 1.07 20.10 -9.62
CA ILE A 662 1.10 19.72 -8.20
C ILE A 662 -0.24 20.09 -7.60
N VAL A 663 -1.01 19.10 -7.17
CA VAL A 663 -2.38 19.30 -6.68
C VAL A 663 -2.41 19.07 -5.19
N ILE A 664 -2.67 20.13 -4.43
CA ILE A 664 -2.71 20.09 -2.97
C ILE A 664 -4.12 19.79 -2.51
N CYS A 665 -4.30 18.73 -1.71
CA CYS A 665 -5.62 18.18 -1.38
C CYS A 665 -6.45 17.84 -2.64
N PRO A 666 -6.01 16.87 -3.47
CA PRO A 666 -6.64 16.60 -4.76
C PRO A 666 -8.13 16.22 -4.67
N GLN A 667 -8.58 15.68 -3.54
CA GLN A 667 -9.99 15.40 -3.25
C GLN A 667 -10.89 16.64 -3.25
N MET A 668 -10.32 17.84 -3.13
CA MET A 668 -11.07 19.10 -3.13
C MET A 668 -11.42 19.61 -4.54
N PHE A 669 -10.90 18.96 -5.59
CA PHE A 669 -11.11 19.38 -6.97
C PHE A 669 -12.02 18.41 -7.71
N PRO A 670 -13.07 18.91 -8.40
CA PRO A 670 -14.01 18.05 -9.14
C PRO A 670 -13.37 17.40 -10.37
N GLU A 671 -12.35 18.04 -10.93
CA GLU A 671 -11.57 17.54 -12.06
C GLU A 671 -10.07 17.68 -11.76
N LEU A 672 -9.31 16.66 -12.15
CA LEU A 672 -7.87 16.60 -11.97
C LEU A 672 -7.14 16.54 -13.32
N PRO A 673 -5.97 17.21 -13.43
CA PRO A 673 -5.11 17.10 -14.60
C PRO A 673 -4.65 15.66 -14.83
N LYS A 674 -4.35 15.29 -16.08
CA LYS A 674 -3.86 13.95 -16.41
C LYS A 674 -2.50 13.65 -15.79
N ASN A 675 -1.60 14.64 -15.78
CA ASN A 675 -0.24 14.52 -15.27
C ASN A 675 -0.13 15.30 -13.96
N TYR A 676 -0.33 14.63 -12.82
CA TYR A 676 -0.32 15.28 -11.53
C TYR A 676 0.44 14.55 -10.45
N VAL A 677 0.98 15.35 -9.53
CA VAL A 677 1.50 14.93 -8.24
C VAL A 677 0.46 15.30 -7.19
N ALA A 678 0.05 14.33 -6.39
CA ALA A 678 -0.89 14.56 -5.30
C ALA A 678 -0.13 14.99 -4.05
N PHE A 679 -0.45 16.16 -3.49
CA PHE A 679 -0.05 16.49 -2.12
C PHE A 679 -1.19 16.10 -1.18
N GLN A 680 -1.04 14.93 -0.58
CA GLN A 680 -1.92 14.37 0.44
C GLN A 680 -1.75 15.21 1.72
N MET A 681 -2.86 15.64 2.33
CA MET A 681 -2.82 16.37 3.60
C MET A 681 -3.82 15.88 4.67
N GLU A 682 -4.64 14.87 4.36
CA GLU A 682 -5.59 14.29 5.33
C GLU A 682 -4.88 13.49 6.42
N GLN A 683 -5.42 13.42 7.63
CA GLN A 683 -4.81 12.65 8.72
C GLN A 683 -5.30 11.20 8.74
N SER A 684 -4.37 10.24 8.73
CA SER A 684 -4.65 8.78 8.78
C SER A 684 -5.28 8.29 10.09
N ILE A 685 -5.21 9.09 11.14
CA ILE A 685 -5.78 8.79 12.47
C ILE A 685 -7.31 8.64 12.41
N ASN A 686 -7.95 9.29 11.43
CA ASN A 686 -9.37 9.09 11.16
C ASN A 686 -9.57 8.51 9.75
N PRO A 687 -9.87 7.20 9.61
CA PRO A 687 -9.96 6.55 8.31
C PRO A 687 -11.11 7.07 7.44
N ARG A 688 -12.04 7.87 7.99
CA ARG A 688 -13.16 8.46 7.24
C ARG A 688 -12.72 9.31 6.04
N TRP A 689 -11.53 9.91 6.12
CA TRP A 689 -10.98 10.76 5.06
C TRP A 689 -10.33 9.95 3.93
N PHE A 690 -10.10 8.66 4.14
CA PHE A 690 -9.47 7.75 3.19
C PHE A 690 -10.50 6.83 2.53
N THR A 691 -11.33 7.41 1.67
CA THR A 691 -12.31 6.67 0.87
C THR A 691 -11.65 5.89 -0.26
N ALA A 692 -12.37 4.93 -0.85
CA ALA A 692 -11.91 4.19 -2.02
C ALA A 692 -11.60 5.13 -3.20
N ASP A 693 -12.42 6.17 -3.40
CA ASP A 693 -12.19 7.19 -4.44
C ASP A 693 -10.93 8.00 -4.17
N TYR A 694 -10.68 8.36 -2.91
CA TYR A 694 -9.44 9.06 -2.56
C TYR A 694 -8.21 8.19 -2.81
N PHE A 695 -8.25 6.90 -2.45
CA PHE A 695 -7.18 5.98 -2.82
C PHE A 695 -7.02 5.81 -4.33
N ALA A 696 -8.10 5.87 -5.12
CA ALA A 696 -8.01 5.85 -6.58
C ALA A 696 -7.30 7.10 -7.12
N ILE A 697 -7.60 8.29 -6.56
CA ILE A 697 -6.86 9.53 -6.85
C ILE A 697 -5.37 9.34 -6.54
N LEU A 698 -5.02 8.91 -5.33
CA LEU A 698 -3.62 8.73 -4.94
C LEU A 698 -2.90 7.69 -5.80
N ASN A 699 -3.57 6.60 -6.18
CA ASN A 699 -2.99 5.58 -7.07
C ASN A 699 -2.78 6.07 -8.50
N ASN A 700 -3.63 6.98 -8.99
CA ASN A 700 -3.53 7.54 -10.35
C ASN A 700 -2.48 8.67 -10.44
N ALA A 701 -2.04 9.23 -9.32
CA ALA A 701 -0.99 10.25 -9.30
C ALA A 701 0.37 9.69 -9.76
N ILE A 702 1.19 10.56 -10.36
CA ILE A 702 2.59 10.27 -10.73
C ILE A 702 3.42 10.01 -9.47
N ALA A 703 3.19 10.84 -8.45
CA ALA A 703 3.78 10.73 -7.13
C ALA A 703 2.78 11.27 -6.09
N VAL A 704 2.96 10.83 -4.85
CA VAL A 704 2.17 11.25 -3.69
C VAL A 704 3.13 11.86 -2.67
N PHE A 705 2.95 13.14 -2.37
CA PHE A 705 3.63 13.84 -1.30
C PHE A 705 2.79 13.74 -0.04
N ASP A 706 3.43 13.37 1.06
CA ASP A 706 2.79 13.33 2.37
C ASP A 706 3.72 13.95 3.42
N TYR A 707 3.15 14.74 4.31
CA TYR A 707 3.89 15.48 5.34
C TYR A 707 4.12 14.68 6.62
N SER A 708 3.48 13.51 6.78
CA SER A 708 3.50 12.73 8.02
C SER A 708 4.06 11.32 7.79
N LEU A 709 4.99 10.90 8.65
CA LEU A 709 5.51 9.53 8.64
C LEU A 709 4.44 8.51 9.05
N THR A 710 3.55 8.89 9.96
CA THR A 710 2.38 8.09 10.36
C THR A 710 1.46 7.84 9.16
N ASN A 711 1.19 8.88 8.36
CA ASN A 711 0.41 8.71 7.14
C ASN A 711 1.13 7.84 6.11
N ILE A 712 2.44 8.01 5.92
CA ILE A 712 3.21 7.18 4.98
C ILE A 712 3.12 5.70 5.35
N GLU A 713 3.28 5.37 6.64
CA GLU A 713 3.12 3.99 7.12
C GLU A 713 1.71 3.47 6.83
N TYR A 714 0.68 4.26 7.12
CA TYR A 714 -0.70 3.90 6.82
C TYR A 714 -0.93 3.68 5.31
N LEU A 715 -0.49 4.59 4.45
CA LEU A 715 -0.64 4.48 2.99
C LEU A 715 0.05 3.24 2.41
N LEU A 716 1.21 2.86 2.95
CA LEU A 716 1.90 1.62 2.60
C LEU A 716 1.06 0.39 2.97
N GLN A 717 0.48 0.36 4.17
CA GLN A 717 -0.40 -0.72 4.62
C GLN A 717 -1.67 -0.85 3.74
N GLN A 718 -2.18 0.28 3.25
CA GLN A 718 -3.33 0.34 2.33
C GLN A 718 -2.97 0.03 0.87
N GLY A 719 -1.70 -0.27 0.58
CA GLY A 719 -1.25 -0.76 -0.72
C GLY A 719 -0.81 0.31 -1.71
N ILE A 720 -0.61 1.57 -1.29
CA ILE A 720 0.06 2.56 -2.14
C ILE A 720 1.54 2.17 -2.29
N PRO A 721 2.08 2.04 -3.52
CA PRO A 721 3.46 1.65 -3.71
C PRO A 721 4.46 2.67 -3.14
N TYR A 722 5.46 2.21 -2.37
CA TYR A 722 6.49 3.11 -1.79
C TYR A 722 7.27 3.91 -2.86
N GLN A 723 7.35 3.40 -4.10
CA GLN A 723 7.99 4.10 -5.21
C GLN A 723 7.28 5.41 -5.56
N LYS A 724 5.97 5.52 -5.29
CA LYS A 724 5.16 6.73 -5.54
C LYS A 724 5.10 7.67 -4.33
N LEU A 725 5.22 7.14 -3.11
CA LEU A 725 5.15 7.93 -1.88
C LEU A 725 6.45 8.70 -1.67
N PHE A 726 6.41 9.99 -1.41
CA PHE A 726 7.55 10.82 -1.00
C PHE A 726 7.21 11.56 0.29
N TYR A 727 8.10 11.45 1.28
CA TYR A 727 8.00 12.28 2.47
C TYR A 727 8.33 13.73 2.12
N MET A 728 7.39 14.63 2.43
CA MET A 728 7.41 16.04 2.09
C MET A 728 6.98 16.87 3.31
N PRO A 729 7.85 17.02 4.33
CA PRO A 729 7.50 17.75 5.54
C PRO A 729 7.20 19.20 5.21
N ILE A 730 6.10 19.73 5.75
CA ILE A 730 5.85 21.16 5.69
C ILE A 730 6.86 21.85 6.59
N SER A 731 7.50 22.91 6.10
CA SER A 731 8.51 23.67 6.83
C SER A 731 8.26 25.17 6.68
N SER A 732 9.05 25.98 7.38
CA SER A 732 8.90 27.43 7.41
C SER A 732 9.24 28.13 6.07
N TYR A 733 8.75 29.37 5.93
CA TYR A 733 9.05 30.30 4.86
C TYR A 733 9.74 31.54 5.48
N ALA A 734 11.04 31.69 5.27
CA ALA A 734 11.77 32.90 5.69
C ALA A 734 11.25 34.17 4.98
N ASN A 735 10.94 35.22 5.75
CA ASN A 735 10.41 36.51 5.28
C ASN A 735 9.06 36.39 4.53
N TYR A 736 8.17 35.50 4.99
CA TYR A 736 6.91 35.22 4.29
C TYR A 736 6.01 36.45 4.11
N ALA A 737 5.88 37.30 5.14
CA ALA A 737 5.08 38.52 5.05
C ALA A 737 5.58 39.51 3.98
N GLU A 738 6.90 39.59 3.80
CA GLU A 738 7.51 40.42 2.75
C GLU A 738 7.18 39.83 1.37
N HIS A 739 7.33 38.52 1.20
CA HIS A 739 6.96 37.82 -0.03
C HIS A 739 5.48 38.04 -0.39
N LEU A 740 4.56 37.86 0.56
CA LEU A 740 3.14 38.12 0.35
C LEU A 740 2.88 39.55 -0.13
N SER A 741 3.51 40.54 0.53
CA SER A 741 3.38 41.95 0.15
C SER A 741 3.90 42.21 -1.28
N GLN A 742 5.01 41.58 -1.67
CA GLN A 742 5.57 41.69 -3.03
C GLN A 742 4.66 41.03 -4.09
N THR A 743 3.93 39.98 -3.71
CA THR A 743 2.94 39.30 -4.57
C THR A 743 1.57 39.99 -4.60
N GLY A 744 1.42 41.13 -3.89
CA GLY A 744 0.24 41.99 -3.97
C GLY A 744 -0.74 41.88 -2.79
N TYR A 745 -0.41 41.15 -1.71
CA TYR A 745 -1.25 41.10 -0.51
C TYR A 745 -1.22 42.45 0.22
N ASN A 746 -2.38 42.96 0.61
CA ASN A 746 -2.45 44.14 1.46
C ASN A 746 -2.42 43.74 2.94
N LEU A 747 -1.23 43.81 3.53
CA LEU A 747 -1.02 43.48 4.95
C LEU A 747 -1.11 44.70 5.89
N GLN A 748 -1.48 45.88 5.38
CA GLN A 748 -1.65 47.06 6.23
C GLN A 748 -2.89 46.92 7.12
N PRO A 749 -2.85 47.40 8.39
CA PRO A 749 -4.01 47.40 9.26
C PRO A 749 -5.16 48.21 8.65
N VAL A 750 -6.38 47.68 8.72
CA VAL A 750 -7.58 48.42 8.29
C VAL A 750 -8.03 49.36 9.41
N GLU A 751 -8.54 50.54 9.05
CA GLU A 751 -8.96 51.56 10.03
C GLU A 751 -10.05 51.00 10.98
N GLY A 752 -9.76 51.00 12.30
CA GLY A 752 -10.67 50.49 13.34
C GLY A 752 -10.35 49.07 13.86
N GLU A 753 -9.37 48.39 13.28
CA GLU A 753 -8.89 47.08 13.74
C GLU A 753 -8.10 47.18 15.06
N LYS A 754 -8.41 46.33 16.06
CA LYS A 754 -7.76 46.31 17.38
C LYS A 754 -6.71 45.20 17.50
N ASP A 755 -5.64 45.42 18.25
CA ASP A 755 -4.66 44.35 18.53
C ASP A 755 -5.32 43.15 19.25
N VAL A 756 -4.81 41.96 18.97
CA VAL A 756 -5.34 40.69 19.51
C VAL A 756 -4.31 40.13 20.49
N ASP A 757 -4.72 39.84 21.73
CA ASP A 757 -3.80 39.25 22.71
C ASP A 757 -3.57 37.76 22.42
N VAL A 758 -4.65 36.99 22.33
CA VAL A 758 -4.60 35.54 22.03
C VAL A 758 -5.54 35.24 20.87
N LEU A 759 -5.04 34.60 19.82
CA LEU A 759 -5.82 34.21 18.64
C LEU A 759 -5.93 32.68 18.54
N PHE A 760 -7.15 32.20 18.41
CA PHE A 760 -7.44 30.88 17.86
C PHE A 760 -8.05 31.06 16.46
N TYR A 761 -7.57 30.28 15.49
CA TYR A 761 -8.19 30.24 14.17
C TYR A 761 -8.35 28.81 13.63
N GLY A 762 -9.51 28.54 13.04
CA GLY A 762 -9.94 27.22 12.58
C GLY A 762 -11.38 26.94 13.01
N ASP A 763 -11.89 25.76 12.68
CA ASP A 763 -13.25 25.36 13.06
C ASP A 763 -13.37 25.26 14.60
N PRO A 764 -14.17 26.13 15.25
CA PRO A 764 -14.34 26.10 16.69
C PRO A 764 -15.45 25.15 17.15
N ASN A 765 -16.17 24.51 16.22
CA ASN A 765 -17.48 23.96 16.51
C ASN A 765 -17.48 22.64 17.27
N CYS A 766 -16.34 21.93 17.39
CA CYS A 766 -16.29 20.73 18.21
C CYS A 766 -16.27 21.05 19.70
N GLU A 767 -16.99 20.25 20.49
CA GLU A 767 -17.13 20.44 21.95
C GLU A 767 -15.78 20.62 22.66
N ARG A 768 -14.75 19.87 22.26
CA ARG A 768 -13.39 19.96 22.83
C ARG A 768 -12.81 21.36 22.70
N ARG A 769 -12.75 21.91 21.48
CA ARG A 769 -12.23 23.26 21.21
C ARG A 769 -13.07 24.30 21.94
N GLN A 770 -14.39 24.17 21.93
CA GLN A 770 -15.25 25.08 22.67
C GLN A 770 -14.95 25.06 24.18
N SER A 771 -14.65 23.90 24.77
CA SER A 771 -14.27 23.78 26.18
C SER A 771 -12.98 24.55 26.48
N TYR A 772 -11.94 24.36 25.66
CA TYR A 772 -10.68 25.10 25.76
C TYR A 772 -10.92 26.61 25.66
N LEU A 773 -11.58 27.04 24.59
CA LEU A 773 -11.82 28.44 24.32
C LEU A 773 -12.63 29.09 25.46
N ARG A 774 -13.71 28.46 25.94
CA ARG A 774 -14.49 28.96 27.08
C ARG A 774 -13.63 29.11 28.35
N GLN A 775 -12.73 28.19 28.62
CA GLN A 775 -11.89 28.24 29.83
C GLN A 775 -10.78 29.28 29.71
N LEU A 776 -10.11 29.35 28.55
CA LEU A 776 -9.06 30.34 28.28
C LEU A 776 -9.64 31.77 28.23
N SER A 777 -10.82 31.97 27.65
CA SER A 777 -11.50 33.28 27.61
C SER A 777 -11.89 33.82 28.99
N LYS A 778 -11.90 33.00 30.04
CA LYS A 778 -12.10 33.49 31.43
C LYS A 778 -10.85 34.20 31.98
N ARG A 779 -9.67 33.92 31.42
CA ARG A 779 -8.37 34.41 31.89
C ARG A 779 -7.72 35.39 30.92
N PHE A 780 -7.94 35.20 29.62
CA PHE A 780 -7.30 35.96 28.55
C PHE A 780 -8.33 36.53 27.57
N ASN A 781 -7.94 37.59 26.86
CA ASN A 781 -8.71 38.14 25.75
C ASN A 781 -8.46 37.29 24.49
N VAL A 782 -9.24 36.20 24.37
CA VAL A 782 -9.15 35.25 23.26
C VAL A 782 -10.06 35.68 22.12
N HIS A 783 -9.50 35.94 20.95
CA HIS A 783 -10.22 36.12 19.69
C HIS A 783 -10.33 34.77 18.97
N VAL A 784 -11.54 34.44 18.51
CA VAL A 784 -11.85 33.20 17.77
C VAL A 784 -12.21 33.57 16.35
N ALA A 785 -11.42 33.10 15.39
CA ALA A 785 -11.65 33.32 13.96
C ALA A 785 -11.97 32.01 13.24
N SER A 786 -13.06 31.99 12.47
CA SER A 786 -13.50 30.86 11.67
C SER A 786 -13.75 31.32 10.23
N GLU A 787 -13.47 30.48 9.24
CA GLU A 787 -13.66 30.79 7.82
C GLU A 787 -12.88 32.03 7.32
N VAL A 788 -11.72 32.30 7.93
CA VAL A 788 -10.82 33.40 7.54
C VAL A 788 -9.60 32.82 6.82
N PHE A 789 -9.28 33.31 5.63
CA PHE A 789 -8.21 32.80 4.78
C PHE A 789 -7.43 33.94 4.10
N GLY A 790 -6.27 33.63 3.51
CA GLY A 790 -5.51 34.58 2.69
C GLY A 790 -5.06 35.82 3.45
N GLU A 791 -5.24 37.01 2.86
CA GLU A 791 -4.75 38.27 3.44
C GLU A 791 -5.40 38.61 4.79
N ASP A 792 -6.69 38.29 4.96
CA ASP A 792 -7.42 38.55 6.20
C ASP A 792 -6.84 37.73 7.36
N LEU A 793 -6.58 36.45 7.12
CA LEU A 793 -5.96 35.57 8.11
C LEU A 793 -4.53 36.03 8.43
N THR A 794 -3.77 36.38 7.40
CA THR A 794 -2.38 36.84 7.55
C THR A 794 -2.32 38.09 8.43
N ARG A 795 -3.16 39.11 8.15
CA ARG A 795 -3.24 40.32 8.99
C ARG A 795 -3.62 40.00 10.43
N LEU A 796 -4.56 39.07 10.63
CA LEU A 796 -5.03 38.68 11.95
C LEU A 796 -3.92 38.00 12.76
N VAL A 797 -3.17 37.07 12.14
CA VAL A 797 -2.02 36.40 12.77
C VAL A 797 -0.94 37.43 13.14
N GLN A 798 -0.59 38.35 12.24
CA GLN A 798 0.44 39.37 12.51
C GLN A 798 0.06 40.37 13.62
N ARG A 799 -1.23 40.61 13.81
CA ARG A 799 -1.76 41.48 14.88
C ARG A 799 -1.95 40.75 16.21
N ALA A 800 -1.90 39.42 16.21
CA ALA A 800 -1.95 38.64 17.44
C ALA A 800 -0.61 38.68 18.16
N LYS A 801 -0.62 38.82 19.49
CA LYS A 801 0.59 38.60 20.30
C LYS A 801 0.95 37.12 20.35
N LEU A 802 -0.06 36.25 20.41
CA LEU A 802 0.09 34.81 20.54
C LEU A 802 -1.00 34.08 19.74
N ILE A 803 -0.63 32.97 19.09
CA ILE A 803 -1.57 31.97 18.57
C ILE A 803 -1.70 30.81 19.55
N ILE A 804 -2.93 30.35 19.76
CA ILE A 804 -3.20 29.06 20.42
C ILE A 804 -3.61 28.02 19.40
N ASN A 805 -2.94 26.87 19.42
CA ASN A 805 -3.27 25.71 18.59
C ASN A 805 -3.89 24.61 19.45
N ILE A 806 -5.15 24.27 19.15
CA ILE A 806 -5.94 23.27 19.86
C ILE A 806 -6.41 22.25 18.84
N HIS A 807 -6.15 20.97 19.08
CA HIS A 807 -6.48 19.92 18.14
C HIS A 807 -7.99 19.69 18.06
N TYR A 808 -8.47 19.30 16.89
CA TYR A 808 -9.87 18.92 16.72
C TYR A 808 -10.17 17.59 17.41
N TYR A 809 -9.23 16.64 17.34
CA TYR A 809 -9.28 15.31 17.98
C TYR A 809 -8.20 15.20 19.07
N GLU A 810 -8.41 14.33 20.05
CA GLU A 810 -7.46 14.11 21.14
C GLU A 810 -6.14 13.49 20.67
N ASP A 811 -6.22 12.49 19.79
CA ASP A 811 -5.03 11.79 19.26
C ASP A 811 -4.50 12.39 17.95
N ALA A 812 -4.85 13.62 17.58
CA ALA A 812 -4.51 14.20 16.28
C ALA A 812 -3.00 14.27 16.00
N LEU A 813 -2.64 14.24 14.71
CA LEU A 813 -1.30 14.60 14.26
C LEU A 813 -1.08 16.09 14.48
N LEU A 814 0.19 16.49 14.66
CA LEU A 814 0.54 17.90 14.80
C LEU A 814 0.09 18.66 13.55
N GLU A 815 -0.63 19.77 13.74
CA GLU A 815 -1.18 20.58 12.64
C GLU A 815 -0.09 21.47 12.02
N THR A 816 0.99 20.83 11.55
CA THR A 816 2.25 21.45 11.10
C THR A 816 2.02 22.55 10.07
N THR A 817 1.07 22.38 9.14
CA THR A 817 0.72 23.44 8.18
C THR A 817 0.34 24.75 8.85
N ARG A 818 -0.52 24.71 9.87
CA ARG A 818 -0.94 25.91 10.63
C ARG A 818 0.24 26.50 11.41
N LEU A 819 1.01 25.62 12.05
CA LEU A 819 2.11 26.03 12.91
C LEU A 819 3.23 26.70 12.10
N TYR A 820 3.66 26.10 10.99
CA TYR A 820 4.71 26.67 10.15
C TYR A 820 4.28 27.95 9.44
N GLU A 821 3.00 28.09 9.03
CA GLU A 821 2.48 29.36 8.53
C GLU A 821 2.62 30.47 9.59
N THR A 822 2.21 30.17 10.83
CA THR A 822 2.28 31.11 11.95
C THR A 822 3.72 31.47 12.32
N LEU A 823 4.62 30.48 12.39
CA LEU A 823 6.04 30.69 12.64
C LEU A 823 6.67 31.57 11.55
N SER A 824 6.29 31.37 10.28
CA SER A 824 6.79 32.14 9.13
C SER A 824 6.33 33.60 9.15
N LEU A 825 5.23 33.89 9.85
CA LEU A 825 4.76 35.26 10.13
C LEU A 825 5.37 35.85 11.41
N GLY A 826 6.19 35.09 12.14
CA GLY A 826 6.93 35.55 13.31
C GLY A 826 6.08 35.70 14.58
N THR A 827 4.94 34.99 14.67
CA THR A 827 4.03 35.08 15.82
C THR A 827 4.26 33.90 16.78
N PRO A 828 4.47 34.14 18.09
CA PRO A 828 4.59 33.08 19.08
C PRO A 828 3.38 32.14 19.14
N ILE A 829 3.62 30.88 19.50
CA ILE A 829 2.61 29.82 19.52
C ILE A 829 2.65 29.04 20.84
N VAL A 830 1.48 28.83 21.42
CA VAL A 830 1.24 27.82 22.44
C VAL A 830 0.35 26.75 21.81
N SER A 831 0.80 25.50 21.79
CA SER A 831 0.08 24.39 21.16
C SER A 831 -0.19 23.29 22.16
N GLU A 832 -1.28 22.55 21.98
CA GLU A 832 -1.32 21.16 22.47
C GLU A 832 -0.18 20.36 21.83
N SER A 833 0.31 19.36 22.56
CA SER A 833 1.15 18.29 21.99
C SER A 833 0.30 17.39 21.07
N SER A 834 0.95 16.45 20.39
CA SER A 834 0.31 15.56 19.40
C SER A 834 0.78 14.12 19.56
N SER A 835 0.08 13.18 18.92
CA SER A 835 0.45 11.76 18.92
C SER A 835 1.78 11.48 18.21
N ASP A 836 2.21 12.37 17.31
CA ASP A 836 3.44 12.28 16.53
C ASP A 836 4.54 13.25 16.98
N ILE A 837 4.44 13.84 18.19
CA ILE A 837 5.33 14.91 18.67
C ILE A 837 6.82 14.54 18.61
N GLN A 838 7.16 13.25 18.76
CA GLN A 838 8.51 12.70 18.65
C GLN A 838 9.17 12.91 17.27
N HIS A 839 8.39 13.26 16.24
CA HIS A 839 8.90 13.60 14.91
C HIS A 839 9.16 15.11 14.74
N HIS A 840 8.85 15.91 15.76
CA HIS A 840 8.84 17.38 15.71
C HIS A 840 9.73 18.03 16.78
N ASP A 841 10.74 17.32 17.29
CA ASP A 841 11.64 17.78 18.37
C ASP A 841 12.24 19.18 18.12
N MET A 842 12.50 19.52 16.86
CA MET A 842 13.03 20.84 16.47
C MET A 842 12.10 22.01 16.80
N LEU A 843 10.79 21.75 16.94
CA LEU A 843 9.79 22.76 17.27
C LEU A 843 9.74 23.07 18.77
N ALA A 844 10.33 22.23 19.64
CA ALA A 844 10.25 22.40 21.09
C ALA A 844 10.85 23.74 21.59
N ASN A 845 11.79 24.31 20.84
CA ASN A 845 12.43 25.58 21.19
C ASN A 845 11.67 26.81 20.70
N VAL A 846 10.74 26.64 19.74
CA VAL A 846 10.00 27.75 19.11
C VAL A 846 8.50 27.70 19.36
N ILE A 847 7.96 26.58 19.83
CA ILE A 847 6.56 26.39 20.22
C ILE A 847 6.49 25.92 21.66
N ASP A 848 5.63 26.57 22.47
CA ASP A 848 5.36 26.11 23.83
C ASP A 848 4.27 25.04 23.82
N PHE A 849 4.68 23.77 23.96
CA PHE A 849 3.75 22.65 24.01
C PHE A 849 3.17 22.43 25.41
N ALA A 850 1.85 22.25 25.49
CA ALA A 850 1.13 21.77 26.67
C ALA A 850 0.66 20.32 26.46
N PRO A 851 0.56 19.49 27.52
CA PRO A 851 -0.03 18.17 27.40
C PRO A 851 -1.45 18.23 26.83
N VAL A 852 -1.81 17.23 26.02
CA VAL A 852 -3.15 17.07 25.47
C VAL A 852 -4.16 16.99 26.62
N GLY A 853 -5.26 17.76 26.53
CA GLY A 853 -6.29 17.81 27.58
C GLY A 853 -5.98 18.75 28.76
N ASP A 854 -4.75 19.24 28.91
CA ASP A 854 -4.35 20.10 30.04
C ASP A 854 -4.48 21.60 29.73
N ILE A 855 -5.70 22.10 29.90
CA ILE A 855 -6.06 23.51 29.72
C ILE A 855 -5.30 24.42 30.71
N ASN A 856 -4.97 23.94 31.91
CA ASN A 856 -4.26 24.76 32.90
C ASN A 856 -2.80 24.93 32.52
N ALA A 857 -2.11 23.86 32.11
CA ALA A 857 -0.74 23.95 31.60
C ALA A 857 -0.64 24.86 30.37
N MET A 858 -1.64 24.79 29.47
CA MET A 858 -1.74 25.71 28.35
C MET A 858 -1.92 27.16 28.83
N ALA A 859 -2.82 27.40 29.78
CA ALA A 859 -3.04 28.73 30.35
C ALA A 859 -1.78 29.30 31.04
N ASP A 860 -1.02 28.48 31.75
CA ASP A 860 0.21 28.89 32.42
C ASP A 860 1.29 29.34 31.41
N LYS A 861 1.41 28.62 30.29
CA LYS A 861 2.30 28.99 29.18
C LYS A 861 1.87 30.29 28.50
N ILE A 862 0.56 30.46 28.27
CA ILE A 862 -0.02 31.70 27.75
C ILE A 862 0.32 32.87 28.68
N ALA A 863 0.09 32.73 29.98
CA ALA A 863 0.38 33.77 30.96
C ALA A 863 1.88 34.14 30.99
N GLN A 864 2.76 33.13 31.01
CA GLN A 864 4.21 33.37 31.00
C GLN A 864 4.68 34.18 29.79
N LEU A 865 4.18 33.86 28.59
CA LEU A 865 4.54 34.60 27.37
C LEU A 865 3.95 36.02 27.33
N LEU A 866 2.77 36.24 27.92
CA LEU A 866 2.13 37.56 27.94
C LEU A 866 2.69 38.47 29.05
N ASP A 867 3.13 37.91 30.17
CA ASP A 867 3.60 38.67 31.34
C ASP A 867 5.10 38.96 31.33
N ASP A 868 5.92 38.14 30.66
CA ASP A 868 7.38 38.31 30.57
C ASP A 868 7.83 38.82 29.19
N GLU A 869 8.03 40.14 29.10
CA GLU A 869 8.51 40.80 27.87
C GLU A 869 9.87 40.28 27.37
N ASN A 870 10.76 39.84 28.27
CA ASN A 870 12.07 39.31 27.86
C ASN A 870 11.92 37.92 27.25
N LEU A 871 11.07 37.08 27.83
CA LEU A 871 10.74 35.77 27.27
C LEU A 871 10.08 35.91 25.90
N TYR A 872 9.11 36.82 25.77
CA TYR A 872 8.44 37.11 24.51
C TYR A 872 9.41 37.57 23.41
N ALA A 873 10.28 38.54 23.73
CA ALA A 873 11.28 39.04 22.79
C ALA A 873 12.29 37.95 22.38
N ARG A 874 12.72 37.10 23.33
CA ARG A 874 13.58 35.95 23.03
C ARG A 874 12.87 34.95 22.13
N ARG A 875 11.62 34.59 22.42
CA ARG A 875 10.82 33.68 21.60
C ARG A 875 10.68 34.17 20.16
N ARG A 876 10.41 35.46 19.97
CA ARG A 876 10.36 36.10 18.65
C ARG A 876 11.69 35.97 17.88
N GLN A 877 12.81 36.16 18.58
CA GLN A 877 14.13 36.00 18.01
C GLN A 877 14.42 34.54 17.63
N ASP A 878 14.09 33.60 18.52
CA ASP A 878 14.26 32.16 18.27
C ASP A 878 13.45 31.71 17.04
N ILE A 879 12.21 32.20 16.90
CA ILE A 879 11.38 31.96 15.70
C ILE A 879 12.04 32.55 14.44
N ALA A 880 12.56 33.77 14.51
CA ALA A 880 13.21 34.43 13.37
C ALA A 880 14.51 33.72 12.94
N ASP A 881 15.24 33.11 13.88
CA ASP A 881 16.47 32.36 13.61
C ASP A 881 16.16 30.95 13.11
N PHE A 882 15.15 30.30 13.67
CA PHE A 882 14.62 29.02 13.18
C PHE A 882 14.12 29.12 11.74
N THR A 883 13.25 30.09 11.44
CA THR A 883 12.67 30.25 10.09
C THR A 883 13.73 30.58 9.02
N ARG A 884 14.85 31.19 9.41
CA ARG A 884 15.98 31.48 8.50
C ARG A 884 16.86 30.27 8.20
N THR A 885 16.90 29.31 9.13
CA THR A 885 17.83 28.16 9.09
C THR A 885 17.15 26.86 8.68
N ASP A 886 15.84 26.76 8.84
CA ASP A 886 15.03 25.63 8.43
C ASP A 886 15.01 25.47 6.90
N LYS A 887 15.40 24.27 6.46
CA LYS A 887 15.51 23.89 5.04
C LYS A 887 14.80 22.56 4.74
N GLN A 888 14.01 22.03 5.66
CA GLN A 888 13.51 20.66 5.53
C GLN A 888 12.70 20.46 4.26
N PHE A 889 11.72 21.35 3.99
CA PHE A 889 10.91 21.25 2.77
C PHE A 889 11.79 21.27 1.52
N ASP A 890 12.71 22.24 1.41
CA ASP A 890 13.54 22.42 0.22
C ASP A 890 14.42 21.19 -0.06
N VAL A 891 14.96 20.56 1.00
CA VAL A 891 15.79 19.36 0.89
C VAL A 891 15.00 18.17 0.37
N TYR A 892 13.83 17.88 0.96
CA TYR A 892 12.99 16.75 0.51
C TYR A 892 12.35 17.01 -0.85
N PHE A 893 11.98 18.26 -1.15
CA PHE A 893 11.45 18.65 -2.44
C PHE A 893 12.50 18.50 -3.55
N LYS A 894 13.73 19.01 -3.33
CA LYS A 894 14.84 18.79 -4.27
C LYS A 894 15.21 17.31 -4.41
N ARG A 895 15.04 16.49 -3.36
CA ARG A 895 15.19 15.03 -3.46
C ARG A 895 14.19 14.43 -4.44
N TYR A 896 12.93 14.87 -4.43
CA TYR A 896 11.93 14.46 -5.42
C TYR A 896 12.29 14.95 -6.84
N LEU A 897 12.74 16.20 -6.97
CA LEU A 897 13.13 16.76 -8.27
C LEU A 897 14.31 15.99 -8.88
N LEU A 898 15.32 15.66 -8.07
CA LEU A 898 16.44 14.81 -8.49
C LEU A 898 15.95 13.41 -8.88
N ALA A 899 15.02 12.83 -8.11
CA ALA A 899 14.51 11.49 -8.37
C ALA A 899 13.81 11.35 -9.73
N ASN A 900 13.42 12.47 -10.32
CA ASN A 900 12.72 12.60 -11.59
C ASN A 900 13.54 13.31 -12.68
N ASP A 901 14.86 13.48 -12.47
CA ASP A 901 15.79 14.13 -13.41
C ASP A 901 15.45 15.60 -13.73
N LEU A 902 14.79 16.33 -12.81
CA LEU A 902 14.46 17.75 -12.95
C LEU A 902 15.59 18.68 -12.49
N ILE A 903 16.49 18.17 -11.64
CA ILE A 903 17.74 18.83 -11.25
C ILE A 903 18.88 17.81 -11.33
N ASP A 904 20.11 18.28 -11.39
CA ASP A 904 21.28 17.39 -11.36
C ASP A 904 21.74 17.07 -9.93
N PHE A 905 22.60 16.04 -9.84
CA PHE A 905 23.15 15.57 -8.57
C PHE A 905 23.92 16.66 -7.81
N GLN A 906 24.65 17.52 -8.52
CA GLN A 906 25.47 18.55 -7.89
C GLN A 906 24.60 19.61 -7.21
N THR A 907 23.54 20.04 -7.89
CA THR A 907 22.52 20.97 -7.36
C THR A 907 21.89 20.41 -6.08
N TYR A 908 21.57 19.11 -6.05
CA TYR A 908 21.03 18.48 -4.85
C TYR A 908 22.07 18.39 -3.71
N LYS A 909 23.30 17.94 -4.01
CA LYS A 909 24.37 17.79 -3.03
C LYS A 909 24.68 19.10 -2.31
N GLU A 910 24.65 20.23 -3.01
CA GLU A 910 24.88 21.56 -2.42
C GLU A 910 23.72 22.04 -1.54
N SER A 911 22.53 21.45 -1.70
CA SER A 911 21.31 21.86 -0.97
C SER A 911 21.08 21.13 0.34
N ALA A 912 21.65 19.93 0.51
CA ALA A 912 21.36 19.03 1.61
C ALA A 912 22.65 18.50 2.26
N ASP A 913 22.69 18.50 3.60
CA ASP A 913 23.77 17.84 4.35
C ASP A 913 23.18 16.91 5.43
N PHE A 914 22.96 15.65 5.04
CA PHE A 914 22.51 14.58 5.92
C PHE A 914 23.67 13.80 6.55
N VAL A 915 24.93 14.08 6.16
CA VAL A 915 26.07 13.37 6.70
C VAL A 915 26.51 14.07 8.00
N PRO A 916 26.44 13.40 9.16
CA PRO A 916 26.76 14.01 10.45
C PRO A 916 28.18 14.61 10.47
N HIS A 917 28.34 15.74 11.16
CA HIS A 917 29.61 16.48 11.26
C HIS A 917 30.54 15.98 12.38
N ASN A 918 30.31 14.78 12.91
CA ASN A 918 30.98 14.32 14.14
C ASN A 918 32.51 14.34 14.05
N GLU A 919 33.17 14.67 15.18
CA GLU A 919 34.63 14.65 15.35
C GLU A 919 35.24 13.23 15.48
N THR A 920 34.52 12.19 15.08
CA THR A 920 35.00 10.82 15.17
C THR A 920 36.04 10.52 14.08
N ASP A 921 37.09 9.80 14.45
CA ASP A 921 38.19 9.39 13.58
C ASP A 921 37.74 8.52 12.37
N ILE A 922 36.60 7.81 12.49
CA ILE A 922 35.96 7.10 11.38
C ILE A 922 34.43 7.30 11.44
N PRO A 923 33.82 8.00 10.47
CA PRO A 923 32.36 8.12 10.37
C PRO A 923 31.69 6.76 10.17
N LYS A 924 30.59 6.51 10.90
CA LYS A 924 29.77 5.30 10.79
C LYS A 924 28.36 5.66 10.32
N LEU A 925 28.02 5.32 9.09
CA LEU A 925 26.78 5.73 8.42
C LEU A 925 25.90 4.52 8.09
N CYS A 926 24.60 4.63 8.32
CA CYS A 926 23.60 3.63 7.93
C CYS A 926 22.67 4.23 6.87
N LEU A 927 22.67 3.68 5.67
CA LEU A 927 21.76 4.07 4.60
C LEU A 927 20.36 3.53 4.88
N SER A 928 19.37 4.42 4.96
CA SER A 928 17.95 4.07 5.05
C SER A 928 17.10 5.10 4.31
N LEU A 929 15.83 4.77 4.07
CA LEU A 929 14.85 5.69 3.49
C LEU A 929 13.77 6.00 4.50
N THR A 930 13.46 7.29 4.67
CA THR A 930 12.33 7.75 5.49
C THR A 930 11.00 7.11 5.06
N GLU A 931 10.79 6.84 3.77
CA GLU A 931 9.58 6.20 3.24
C GLU A 931 9.56 4.67 3.40
N THR A 932 10.54 4.11 4.12
CA THR A 932 10.51 2.71 4.57
C THR A 932 10.62 2.64 6.10
N PRO A 933 9.63 3.20 6.83
CA PRO A 933 9.72 3.37 8.29
C PRO A 933 9.92 2.04 9.02
N VAL A 934 9.31 0.96 8.53
CA VAL A 934 9.48 -0.39 9.10
C VAL A 934 10.94 -0.88 9.06
N ARG A 935 11.66 -0.64 7.96
CA ARG A 935 13.08 -1.02 7.83
C ARG A 935 13.95 -0.21 8.79
N LYS A 936 13.72 1.11 8.79
CA LYS A 936 14.42 2.06 9.66
C LYS A 936 14.22 1.71 11.15
N GLN A 937 12.99 1.41 11.55
CA GLN A 937 12.67 1.04 12.92
C GLN A 937 13.24 -0.34 13.29
N ALA A 938 13.25 -1.31 12.38
CA ALA A 938 13.88 -2.60 12.61
C ALA A 938 15.39 -2.47 12.90
N PHE A 939 16.09 -1.57 12.21
CA PHE A 939 17.50 -1.24 12.51
C PHE A 939 17.65 -0.57 13.88
N LEU A 940 16.84 0.45 14.17
CA LEU A 940 16.89 1.22 15.43
C LEU A 940 16.49 0.39 16.67
N SER A 941 15.70 -0.67 16.49
CA SER A 941 15.28 -1.56 17.59
C SER A 941 16.42 -2.43 18.14
N LYS A 942 17.57 -2.48 17.46
CA LYS A 942 18.76 -3.26 17.81
C LYS A 942 19.93 -2.32 18.16
N PRO A 943 20.98 -2.80 18.84
CA PRO A 943 22.19 -2.00 19.06
C PRO A 943 22.75 -1.49 17.72
N THR A 944 22.85 -0.17 17.56
CA THR A 944 23.30 0.45 16.30
C THR A 944 24.81 0.45 16.15
N HIS A 945 25.58 0.04 17.18
CA HIS A 945 27.05 0.02 17.19
C HIS A 945 27.71 1.35 16.77
N GLY A 946 27.03 2.46 17.04
CA GLY A 946 27.46 3.81 16.70
C GLY A 946 27.23 4.23 15.25
N PHE A 947 26.58 3.41 14.43
CA PHE A 947 26.12 3.81 13.10
C PHE A 947 24.96 4.81 13.20
N GLN A 948 25.05 5.90 12.45
CA GLN A 948 24.04 6.95 12.39
C GLN A 948 23.29 6.88 11.07
N ILE A 949 21.97 7.01 11.12
CA ILE A 949 21.14 6.95 9.91
C ILE A 949 21.40 8.16 9.02
N VAL A 950 21.59 7.90 7.73
CA VAL A 950 21.67 8.90 6.67
C VAL A 950 20.50 8.68 5.73
N GLU A 951 19.83 9.78 5.39
CA GLU A 951 18.71 9.76 4.46
C GLU A 951 19.19 9.45 3.04
N GLY A 952 18.65 8.38 2.47
CA GLY A 952 18.96 7.96 1.11
C GLY A 952 18.45 8.94 0.06
N VAL A 953 19.20 9.04 -1.03
CA VAL A 953 18.82 9.73 -2.26
C VAL A 953 17.91 8.83 -3.09
N ARG A 954 16.88 9.41 -3.71
CA ARG A 954 15.87 8.65 -4.47
C ARG A 954 16.03 8.83 -5.97
N HIS A 955 15.52 7.84 -6.70
CA HIS A 955 15.38 7.87 -8.15
C HIS A 955 14.25 6.95 -8.59
N ARG A 956 13.58 7.29 -9.71
CA ARG A 956 12.58 6.44 -10.36
C ARG A 956 13.10 5.04 -10.74
N ILE A 957 14.41 4.92 -10.98
CA ILE A 957 15.12 3.65 -11.14
C ILE A 957 15.84 3.35 -9.82
N GLY A 958 15.35 2.37 -9.05
CA GLY A 958 15.77 2.13 -7.67
C GLY A 958 17.27 1.91 -7.46
N TRP A 959 17.94 1.16 -8.34
CA TRP A 959 19.39 0.92 -8.23
C TRP A 959 20.23 2.17 -8.50
N ILE A 960 19.73 3.13 -9.29
CA ILE A 960 20.36 4.44 -9.47
C ILE A 960 20.20 5.26 -8.19
N GLY A 961 19.03 5.21 -7.53
CA GLY A 961 18.82 5.85 -6.23
C GLY A 961 19.79 5.34 -5.16
N CYS A 962 20.00 4.02 -5.09
CA CYS A 962 21.04 3.43 -4.25
C CYS A 962 22.44 3.93 -4.61
N GLY A 963 22.83 3.87 -5.90
CA GLY A 963 24.13 4.38 -6.36
C GLY A 963 24.34 5.86 -6.03
N MET A 964 23.34 6.71 -6.23
CA MET A 964 23.37 8.12 -5.86
C MET A 964 23.46 8.34 -4.35
N SER A 965 22.86 7.46 -3.53
CA SER A 965 22.98 7.53 -2.08
C SER A 965 24.42 7.30 -1.62
N TYR A 966 25.09 6.28 -2.16
CA TYR A 966 26.51 6.03 -1.90
C TYR A 966 27.39 7.15 -2.44
N LYS A 967 27.12 7.61 -3.67
CA LYS A 967 27.81 8.75 -4.27
C LYS A 967 27.68 10.00 -3.39
N TYR A 968 26.49 10.29 -2.87
CA TYR A 968 26.25 11.42 -1.98
C TYR A 968 27.08 11.33 -0.70
N MET A 969 26.94 10.23 0.06
CA MET A 969 27.69 10.04 1.30
C MET A 969 29.20 10.15 1.09
N LEU A 970 29.73 9.44 0.09
CA LEU A 970 31.17 9.36 -0.13
C LEU A 970 31.73 10.63 -0.80
N SER A 971 30.95 11.35 -1.60
CA SER A 971 31.35 12.67 -2.11
C SER A 971 31.43 13.70 -0.99
N THR A 972 30.47 13.71 -0.05
CA THR A 972 30.51 14.60 1.12
C THR A 972 31.70 14.29 2.02
N LEU A 973 31.99 13.01 2.26
CA LEU A 973 33.16 12.58 3.02
C LEU A 973 34.49 12.88 2.29
N ALA A 974 34.51 12.79 0.96
CA ALA A 974 35.65 13.17 0.14
C ALA A 974 36.01 14.65 0.30
N ASP A 975 35.00 15.53 0.22
CA ASP A 975 35.13 16.98 0.42
C ASP A 975 35.65 17.31 1.83
N ARG A 976 35.18 16.57 2.84
CA ARG A 976 35.64 16.67 4.24
C ARG A 976 37.01 16.04 4.49
N LYS A 977 37.68 15.51 3.47
CA LYS A 977 39.01 14.88 3.57
C LYS A 977 39.06 13.70 4.55
N SER A 978 37.97 12.92 4.62
CA SER A 978 37.96 11.72 5.46
C SER A 978 38.92 10.66 4.92
N GLU A 979 39.72 10.06 5.80
CA GLU A 979 40.69 9.01 5.46
C GLU A 979 40.04 7.61 5.42
N MET A 980 38.98 7.41 6.19
CA MET A 980 38.25 6.14 6.28
C MET A 980 36.79 6.40 6.63
N ALA A 981 35.88 5.55 6.16
CA ALA A 981 34.46 5.61 6.52
C ALA A 981 33.83 4.22 6.56
N MET A 982 32.84 4.01 7.44
CA MET A 982 32.05 2.78 7.50
C MET A 982 30.63 3.09 7.05
N ILE A 983 30.12 2.28 6.11
CA ILE A 983 28.74 2.40 5.65
C ILE A 983 28.08 1.03 5.73
N CYS A 984 26.87 0.98 6.29
CA CYS A 984 26.00 -0.17 6.23
C CYS A 984 24.61 0.20 5.69
N GLU A 985 23.82 -0.81 5.32
CA GLU A 985 22.40 -0.68 5.00
C GLU A 985 21.56 -1.06 6.22
N ASP A 986 20.28 -0.64 6.24
CA ASP A 986 19.36 -0.87 7.36
C ASP A 986 18.95 -2.35 7.56
N ASP A 987 19.35 -3.26 6.67
CA ASP A 987 19.15 -4.71 6.77
C ASP A 987 20.40 -5.50 7.18
N VAL A 988 21.46 -4.83 7.64
CA VAL A 988 22.64 -5.48 8.22
C VAL A 988 22.30 -6.21 9.54
N LEU A 989 22.92 -7.37 9.77
CA LEU A 989 22.87 -8.05 11.07
C LEU A 989 24.26 -8.09 11.71
N PHE A 990 24.40 -7.46 12.87
CA PHE A 990 25.63 -7.46 13.65
C PHE A 990 25.69 -8.67 14.59
N PRO A 991 26.78 -9.47 14.59
CA PRO A 991 26.98 -10.54 15.56
C PRO A 991 27.27 -9.98 16.96
N ALA A 992 27.08 -10.79 18.01
CA ALA A 992 27.29 -10.37 19.40
C ALA A 992 28.72 -9.90 19.71
N ASP A 993 29.71 -10.37 18.95
CA ASP A 993 31.12 -10.00 19.08
C ASP A 993 31.57 -8.93 18.05
N PHE A 994 30.62 -8.24 17.41
CA PHE A 994 30.88 -7.28 16.33
C PHE A 994 31.87 -6.18 16.71
N ASP A 995 31.67 -5.50 17.84
CA ASP A 995 32.54 -4.37 18.23
C ASP A 995 33.99 -4.80 18.45
N ILE A 996 34.19 -5.98 19.06
CA ILE A 996 35.52 -6.57 19.31
C ILE A 996 36.21 -6.92 17.97
N LYS A 997 35.46 -7.53 17.05
CA LYS A 997 35.97 -7.83 15.70
C LYS A 997 36.27 -6.56 14.91
N LEU A 998 35.41 -5.54 15.01
CA LEU A 998 35.55 -4.27 14.31
C LEU A 998 36.82 -3.55 14.74
N GLU A 999 37.11 -3.50 16.05
CA GLU A 999 38.34 -2.90 16.57
C GLU A 999 39.59 -3.55 15.97
N LYS A 1000 39.64 -4.89 15.95
CA LYS A 1000 40.74 -5.64 15.33
C LYS A 1000 40.85 -5.40 13.83
N VAL A 1001 39.74 -5.43 13.10
CA VAL A 1001 39.68 -5.15 11.66
C VAL A 1001 40.20 -3.74 11.36
N VAL A 1002 39.73 -2.72 12.08
CA VAL A 1002 40.18 -1.34 11.91
C VAL A 1002 41.67 -1.19 12.22
N SER A 1003 42.17 -1.80 13.29
CA SER A 1003 43.60 -1.80 13.63
C SER A 1003 44.45 -2.41 12.50
N HIS A 1004 44.01 -3.55 11.96
CA HIS A 1004 44.67 -4.19 10.82
C HIS A 1004 44.65 -3.29 9.57
N LEU A 1005 43.49 -2.75 9.21
CA LEU A 1005 43.32 -1.89 8.03
C LEU A 1005 44.14 -0.59 8.08
N ARG A 1006 44.45 -0.07 9.28
CA ARG A 1006 45.33 1.10 9.48
C ARG A 1006 46.82 0.77 9.39
N SER A 1007 47.19 -0.44 9.80
CA SER A 1007 48.60 -0.86 9.91
C SER A 1007 49.12 -1.63 8.70
N THR A 1008 48.23 -2.14 7.85
CA THR A 1008 48.58 -2.97 6.69
C THR A 1008 49.40 -2.20 5.65
N GLU A 1009 50.43 -2.85 5.11
CA GLU A 1009 51.25 -2.32 4.00
C GLU A 1009 50.53 -2.34 2.64
N TRP A 1010 49.40 -3.03 2.56
CA TRP A 1010 48.57 -3.12 1.35
C TRP A 1010 47.77 -1.84 1.15
N ASP A 1011 47.85 -1.32 -0.07
CA ASP A 1011 47.03 -0.19 -0.51
C ASP A 1011 45.64 -0.70 -0.95
N TRP A 1012 44.67 -0.62 -0.03
CA TRP A 1012 43.34 -1.21 -0.18
C TRP A 1012 42.25 -0.16 -0.49
N HIS A 1013 41.15 -0.59 -1.10
CA HIS A 1013 40.04 0.29 -1.47
C HIS A 1013 38.86 0.14 -0.51
N VAL A 1014 38.46 -1.11 -0.26
CA VAL A 1014 37.27 -1.44 0.52
C VAL A 1014 37.53 -2.69 1.35
N PHE A 1015 37.06 -2.69 2.58
CA PHE A 1015 36.83 -3.89 3.35
C PHE A 1015 35.37 -4.29 3.21
N ALA A 1016 35.12 -5.52 2.76
CA ALA A 1016 33.78 -6.07 2.62
C ALA A 1016 33.43 -6.90 3.85
N GLY A 1017 32.45 -6.44 4.63
CA GLY A 1017 31.94 -7.18 5.78
C GLY A 1017 31.17 -8.44 5.38
N ILE A 1018 30.60 -8.43 4.18
CA ILE A 1018 29.88 -9.56 3.58
C ILE A 1018 29.92 -9.44 2.05
N ILE A 1019 30.03 -10.56 1.34
CA ILE A 1019 29.98 -10.61 -0.14
C ILE A 1019 28.76 -11.43 -0.56
N ALA A 1020 27.83 -10.79 -1.27
CA ALA A 1020 26.58 -11.41 -1.69
C ALA A 1020 26.81 -12.45 -2.79
N HIS A 1021 27.68 -12.12 -3.75
CA HIS A 1021 28.06 -13.03 -4.83
C HIS A 1021 29.55 -12.90 -5.19
N LEU A 1022 30.33 -13.92 -4.86
CA LEU A 1022 31.74 -14.00 -5.25
C LEU A 1022 31.87 -14.52 -6.68
N HIS A 1023 32.52 -13.76 -7.58
CA HIS A 1023 32.72 -14.19 -8.97
C HIS A 1023 33.78 -15.31 -9.07
N ASP A 1024 33.59 -16.30 -9.96
CA ASP A 1024 34.53 -17.42 -10.14
C ASP A 1024 35.95 -16.98 -10.52
N ASP A 1025 36.07 -15.92 -11.32
CA ASP A 1025 37.37 -15.30 -11.68
C ASP A 1025 38.04 -14.50 -10.54
N THR A 1026 37.49 -14.49 -9.33
CA THR A 1026 38.12 -13.81 -8.19
C THR A 1026 39.46 -14.47 -7.84
N SER A 1027 40.51 -13.65 -7.74
CA SER A 1027 41.86 -14.06 -7.38
C SER A 1027 42.15 -13.69 -5.93
N ILE A 1028 42.73 -14.63 -5.18
CA ILE A 1028 43.30 -14.37 -3.85
C ILE A 1028 44.67 -13.73 -4.05
N LEU A 1029 44.84 -12.51 -3.54
CA LEU A 1029 46.07 -11.73 -3.60
C LEU A 1029 46.99 -12.06 -2.41
N ALA A 1030 46.41 -12.19 -1.22
CA ALA A 1030 47.10 -12.55 0.01
C ALA A 1030 46.11 -13.10 1.04
N VAL A 1031 46.63 -13.88 1.99
CA VAL A 1031 45.89 -14.34 3.17
C VAL A 1031 46.78 -14.08 4.39
N LYS A 1032 46.25 -13.41 5.41
CA LYS A 1032 46.95 -13.11 6.67
C LYS A 1032 46.09 -13.54 7.84
N GLU A 1033 46.67 -14.23 8.81
CA GLU A 1033 45.99 -14.62 10.05
C GLU A 1033 46.59 -13.82 11.20
N ILE A 1034 45.79 -12.96 11.83
CA ILE A 1034 46.21 -12.06 12.91
C ILE A 1034 45.15 -12.08 14.00
N ASP A 1035 45.55 -12.29 15.25
CA ASP A 1035 44.66 -12.32 16.43
C ASP A 1035 43.42 -13.21 16.30
N GLY A 1036 43.58 -14.34 15.58
CA GLY A 1036 42.53 -15.32 15.30
C GLY A 1036 41.55 -14.93 14.20
N ILE A 1037 41.82 -13.88 13.43
CA ILE A 1037 41.03 -13.45 12.27
C ILE A 1037 41.81 -13.74 10.99
N GLU A 1038 41.18 -14.46 10.06
CA GLU A 1038 41.72 -14.72 8.72
C GLU A 1038 41.30 -13.61 7.75
N TYR A 1039 42.22 -12.70 7.46
CA TYR A 1039 42.07 -11.63 6.48
C TYR A 1039 42.43 -12.12 5.08
N VAL A 1040 41.52 -11.93 4.13
CA VAL A 1040 41.66 -12.36 2.74
C VAL A 1040 41.65 -11.15 1.84
N TYR A 1041 42.71 -10.99 1.05
CA TYR A 1041 42.83 -9.93 0.05
C TYR A 1041 42.41 -10.48 -1.31
N ILE A 1042 41.45 -9.83 -1.96
CA ILE A 1042 40.88 -10.25 -3.25
C ILE A 1042 40.78 -9.06 -4.21
N ASN A 1043 40.59 -9.35 -5.50
CA ASN A 1043 40.53 -8.33 -6.54
C ASN A 1043 39.12 -8.01 -7.08
N ARG A 1044 38.07 -8.64 -6.52
CA ARG A 1044 36.67 -8.47 -6.93
C ARG A 1044 35.74 -8.64 -5.75
N MET A 1045 34.63 -7.91 -5.73
CA MET A 1045 33.53 -8.10 -4.79
C MET A 1045 32.21 -7.62 -5.40
N THR A 1046 31.09 -8.15 -4.91
CA THR A 1046 29.76 -7.57 -5.13
C THR A 1046 28.97 -7.64 -3.82
N SER A 1047 28.70 -6.47 -3.23
CA SER A 1047 27.86 -6.26 -2.03
C SER A 1047 28.02 -4.82 -1.52
N MET A 1048 26.96 -4.24 -0.98
CA MET A 1048 27.02 -2.93 -0.32
C MET A 1048 26.56 -2.96 1.16
N VAL A 1049 26.08 -4.10 1.66
CA VAL A 1049 25.40 -4.26 2.96
C VAL A 1049 26.19 -3.69 4.15
N MET A 1050 27.49 -3.96 4.23
CA MET A 1050 28.39 -3.32 5.19
C MET A 1050 29.81 -3.33 4.65
N ASN A 1051 30.37 -2.13 4.50
CA ASN A 1051 31.70 -1.92 3.96
C ASN A 1051 32.45 -0.85 4.78
N ILE A 1052 33.77 -0.98 4.84
CA ILE A 1052 34.67 0.09 5.27
C ILE A 1052 35.44 0.57 4.04
N TYR A 1053 35.47 1.87 3.81
CA TYR A 1053 36.13 2.48 2.65
C TYR A 1053 37.40 3.18 3.10
N SER A 1054 38.51 2.96 2.40
CA SER A 1054 39.71 3.79 2.52
C SER A 1054 39.51 5.11 1.75
N ARG A 1055 40.44 6.05 1.89
CA ARG A 1055 40.48 7.26 1.07
C ARG A 1055 40.29 6.99 -0.43
N ARG A 1056 40.95 5.96 -0.96
CA ARG A 1056 40.82 5.55 -2.37
C ARG A 1056 39.43 5.00 -2.69
N GLY A 1057 38.84 4.22 -1.78
CA GLY A 1057 37.48 3.73 -1.93
C GLY A 1057 36.45 4.85 -1.93
N ILE A 1058 36.62 5.84 -1.04
CA ILE A 1058 35.78 7.05 -0.96
C ILE A 1058 35.85 7.82 -2.29
N GLU A 1059 37.06 8.10 -2.78
CA GLU A 1059 37.27 8.83 -4.04
C GLU A 1059 36.73 8.06 -5.25
N LEU A 1060 36.93 6.74 -5.31
CA LEU A 1060 36.43 5.88 -6.37
C LEU A 1060 34.89 5.98 -6.49
N ILE A 1061 34.17 5.73 -5.41
CA ILE A 1061 32.70 5.73 -5.45
C ILE A 1061 32.13 7.14 -5.69
N SER A 1062 32.82 8.19 -5.23
CA SER A 1062 32.39 9.58 -5.49
C SER A 1062 32.31 9.93 -6.99
N GLN A 1063 33.04 9.18 -7.83
CA GLN A 1063 33.09 9.38 -9.29
C GLN A 1063 32.10 8.51 -10.07
N TRP A 1064 31.23 7.75 -9.39
CA TRP A 1064 30.21 6.95 -10.05
C TRP A 1064 29.29 7.82 -10.92
N ASP A 1065 28.96 7.36 -12.13
CA ASP A 1065 28.16 8.12 -13.11
C ASP A 1065 26.69 7.73 -13.05
N GLU A 1066 25.86 8.60 -12.48
CA GLU A 1066 24.42 8.42 -12.35
C GLU A 1066 23.66 8.50 -13.69
N LYS A 1067 24.27 9.09 -14.73
CA LYS A 1067 23.64 9.25 -16.05
C LYS A 1067 23.71 7.97 -16.89
N ASN A 1068 24.58 7.03 -16.51
CA ASN A 1068 24.68 5.74 -17.16
C ASN A 1068 23.64 4.76 -16.60
N ILE A 1069 22.54 4.57 -17.33
CA ILE A 1069 21.41 3.71 -16.94
C ILE A 1069 21.59 2.22 -17.27
N ASP A 1070 22.78 1.76 -17.66
CA ASP A 1070 23.06 0.35 -17.95
C ASP A 1070 23.25 -0.47 -16.66
N SER A 1071 22.19 -1.15 -16.21
CA SER A 1071 22.20 -1.94 -14.99
C SER A 1071 23.10 -3.19 -15.03
N GLU A 1072 23.56 -3.63 -16.21
CA GLU A 1072 24.47 -4.79 -16.28
C GLU A 1072 25.90 -4.41 -15.90
N ASN A 1073 26.28 -3.15 -16.10
CA ASN A 1073 27.67 -2.69 -15.97
C ASN A 1073 27.85 -1.54 -14.97
N ASN A 1074 26.78 -0.82 -14.62
CA ASN A 1074 26.87 0.43 -13.87
C ASN A 1074 26.15 0.44 -12.52
N THR A 1075 25.57 -0.68 -12.05
CA THR A 1075 25.16 -0.73 -10.63
C THR A 1075 26.37 -0.48 -9.74
N ILE A 1076 26.17 0.13 -8.56
CA ILE A 1076 27.27 0.64 -7.74
C ILE A 1076 28.30 -0.44 -7.36
N ASP A 1077 27.82 -1.66 -7.13
CA ASP A 1077 28.63 -2.84 -6.85
C ASP A 1077 29.40 -3.34 -8.09
N ARG A 1078 28.80 -3.27 -9.29
CA ARG A 1078 29.46 -3.62 -10.57
C ARG A 1078 30.49 -2.59 -10.98
N TYR A 1079 30.19 -1.30 -10.78
CA TYR A 1079 31.15 -0.22 -10.96
C TYR A 1079 32.39 -0.46 -10.07
N LEU A 1080 32.17 -0.74 -8.78
CA LEU A 1080 33.24 -1.09 -7.85
C LEU A 1080 34.02 -2.33 -8.30
N GLU A 1081 33.35 -3.41 -8.69
CA GLU A 1081 33.96 -4.65 -9.19
C GLU A 1081 34.84 -4.42 -10.44
N SER A 1082 34.43 -3.49 -11.31
CA SER A 1082 35.12 -3.17 -12.56
C SER A 1082 36.36 -2.27 -12.39
N ALA A 1083 36.58 -1.73 -11.20
CA ALA A 1083 37.64 -0.76 -10.94
C ALA A 1083 39.04 -1.36 -11.20
N PRO A 1084 39.88 -0.73 -12.05
CA PRO A 1084 41.22 -1.22 -12.32
C PRO A 1084 42.08 -1.28 -11.05
N GLY A 1085 42.65 -2.45 -10.75
CA GLY A 1085 43.51 -2.62 -9.58
C GLY A 1085 42.76 -2.62 -8.24
N LEU A 1086 41.45 -2.92 -8.24
CA LEU A 1086 40.66 -3.05 -7.02
C LEU A 1086 41.33 -4.03 -6.04
N THR A 1087 41.51 -3.58 -4.81
CA THR A 1087 42.01 -4.39 -3.70
C THR A 1087 40.98 -4.35 -2.59
N VAL A 1088 40.35 -5.51 -2.36
CA VAL A 1088 39.31 -5.72 -1.36
C VAL A 1088 39.87 -6.55 -0.22
N VAL A 1089 39.59 -6.17 1.01
CA VAL A 1089 39.89 -6.97 2.21
C VAL A 1089 38.59 -7.57 2.73
N THR A 1090 38.57 -8.83 3.11
CA THR A 1090 37.40 -9.44 3.79
C THR A 1090 37.89 -10.46 4.82
N THR A 1091 36.97 -11.03 5.59
CA THR A 1091 37.28 -12.10 6.57
C THR A 1091 36.65 -13.42 6.13
N LEU A 1092 37.25 -14.53 6.58
CA LEU A 1092 36.64 -15.85 6.50
C LEU A 1092 36.49 -16.44 7.92
N PRO A 1093 35.25 -16.69 8.42
CA PRO A 1093 33.95 -16.37 7.79
C PRO A 1093 33.71 -14.85 7.69
N PHE A 1094 32.66 -14.46 6.96
CA PHE A 1094 32.27 -13.05 6.82
C PHE A 1094 31.95 -12.41 8.18
N MET A 1095 32.14 -11.09 8.25
CA MET A 1095 32.11 -10.33 9.51
C MET A 1095 30.69 -10.06 10.01
N VAL A 1096 29.75 -9.82 9.10
CA VAL A 1096 28.35 -9.49 9.41
C VAL A 1096 27.38 -10.42 8.68
N GLY A 1097 26.15 -10.49 9.17
CA GLY A 1097 25.02 -11.17 8.52
C GLY A 1097 24.08 -10.20 7.80
N TYR A 1098 22.95 -10.74 7.35
CA TYR A 1098 21.94 -10.05 6.55
C TYR A 1098 20.51 -10.45 6.99
N ALA A 1099 19.57 -9.51 7.08
CA ALA A 1099 18.20 -9.76 7.54
C ALA A 1099 17.31 -10.39 6.44
N GLU A 1100 16.91 -11.65 6.65
CA GLU A 1100 16.27 -12.51 5.64
C GLU A 1100 14.79 -12.18 5.34
N ASP A 1101 14.13 -11.49 6.27
CA ASP A 1101 12.68 -11.25 6.34
C ASP A 1101 12.24 -9.89 5.77
N GLN A 1102 13.19 -9.01 5.45
CA GLN A 1102 12.91 -7.68 4.92
C GLN A 1102 12.68 -7.72 3.39
N HIS A 1103 11.82 -6.86 2.84
CA HIS A 1103 11.62 -6.72 1.38
C HIS A 1103 12.68 -5.80 0.75
N SER A 1104 13.29 -6.19 -0.37
CA SER A 1104 14.30 -5.35 -1.06
C SER A 1104 13.67 -4.09 -1.67
N THR A 1105 14.21 -2.91 -1.30
CA THR A 1105 13.85 -1.60 -1.86
C THR A 1105 14.46 -1.35 -3.26
N LEU A 1106 15.34 -2.24 -3.72
CA LEU A 1106 15.95 -2.18 -5.05
C LEU A 1106 15.15 -2.97 -6.09
N TRP A 1107 14.57 -4.10 -5.68
CA TRP A 1107 14.06 -5.10 -6.62
C TRP A 1107 12.62 -5.56 -6.37
N GLY A 1108 11.97 -5.13 -5.27
CA GLY A 1108 10.55 -5.37 -5.01
C GLY A 1108 10.17 -6.83 -4.70
N PHE A 1109 11.06 -7.63 -4.12
CA PHE A 1109 10.78 -9.03 -3.73
C PHE A 1109 11.25 -9.36 -2.29
N VAL A 1110 10.76 -10.49 -1.74
CA VAL A 1110 11.18 -11.06 -0.43
C VAL A 1110 12.58 -11.65 -0.57
N ASN A 1111 13.48 -11.32 0.34
CA ASN A 1111 14.93 -11.49 0.23
C ASN A 1111 15.50 -12.92 0.38
N THR A 1112 14.66 -13.97 0.35
CA THR A 1112 15.11 -15.36 0.59
C THR A 1112 16.14 -15.91 -0.42
N GLN A 1113 16.38 -15.23 -1.55
CA GLN A 1113 17.38 -15.64 -2.55
C GLN A 1113 18.83 -15.28 -2.16
N TYR A 1114 19.03 -14.31 -1.25
CA TYR A 1114 20.37 -13.83 -0.89
C TYR A 1114 21.13 -14.79 0.05
N THR A 1115 20.43 -15.51 0.93
CA THR A 1115 21.04 -16.43 1.90
C THR A 1115 21.86 -17.54 1.23
N ASP A 1116 21.29 -18.19 0.21
CA ASP A 1116 22.00 -19.25 -0.53
C ASP A 1116 23.20 -18.70 -1.31
N MET A 1117 23.08 -17.49 -1.85
CA MET A 1117 24.17 -16.83 -2.58
C MET A 1117 25.34 -16.43 -1.66
N ILE A 1118 25.05 -15.87 -0.48
CA ILE A 1118 26.06 -15.52 0.51
C ILE A 1118 26.77 -16.78 1.01
N ARG A 1119 26.02 -17.83 1.36
CA ARG A 1119 26.60 -19.11 1.80
C ARG A 1119 27.48 -19.74 0.72
N SER A 1120 27.03 -19.71 -0.53
CA SER A 1120 27.82 -20.20 -1.67
C SER A 1120 29.09 -19.36 -1.88
N SER A 1121 29.01 -18.05 -1.68
CA SER A 1121 30.14 -17.13 -1.79
C SER A 1121 31.20 -17.39 -0.71
N GLU A 1122 30.78 -17.62 0.54
CA GLU A 1122 31.68 -17.95 1.64
C GLU A 1122 32.38 -19.31 1.40
N GLN A 1123 31.64 -20.31 0.93
CA GLN A 1123 32.21 -21.62 0.55
C GLN A 1123 33.24 -21.49 -0.58
N LEU A 1124 32.91 -20.76 -1.64
CA LEU A 1124 33.83 -20.53 -2.76
C LEU A 1124 35.07 -19.75 -2.32
N LEU A 1125 34.93 -18.78 -1.43
CA LEU A 1125 36.05 -18.05 -0.84
C LEU A 1125 36.95 -19.01 -0.06
N ALA A 1126 36.37 -19.87 0.79
CA ALA A 1126 37.12 -20.87 1.57
C ALA A 1126 37.90 -21.86 0.69
N GLU A 1127 37.30 -22.32 -0.41
CA GLU A 1127 37.96 -23.19 -1.38
C GLU A 1127 39.16 -22.50 -2.05
N LYS A 1128 38.98 -21.24 -2.48
CA LYS A 1128 40.04 -20.45 -3.11
C LYS A 1128 41.17 -20.13 -2.13
N VAL A 1129 40.86 -19.78 -0.88
CA VAL A 1129 41.83 -19.55 0.20
C VAL A 1129 42.64 -20.81 0.47
N LYS A 1130 41.98 -21.97 0.58
CA LYS A 1130 42.66 -23.27 0.76
C LYS A 1130 43.61 -23.58 -0.40
N ALA A 1131 43.17 -23.37 -1.64
CA ALA A 1131 43.99 -23.57 -2.84
C ALA A 1131 45.18 -22.60 -2.92
N PHE A 1132 45.04 -21.38 -2.38
CA PHE A 1132 46.11 -20.40 -2.29
C PHE A 1132 47.15 -20.79 -1.23
N LYS A 1133 46.71 -21.14 -0.01
CA LYS A 1133 47.61 -21.61 1.07
C LYS A 1133 48.41 -22.86 0.65
N GLN A 1134 47.77 -23.79 -0.05
CA GLN A 1134 48.45 -24.97 -0.60
C GLN A 1134 49.57 -24.57 -1.58
N ARG A 1135 49.29 -23.66 -2.52
CA ARG A 1135 50.29 -23.15 -3.47
C ARG A 1135 51.47 -22.46 -2.78
N GLN A 1136 51.20 -21.60 -1.81
CA GLN A 1136 52.26 -20.95 -1.02
C GLN A 1136 53.12 -21.97 -0.25
N SER A 1137 52.51 -22.98 0.36
CA SER A 1137 53.23 -24.03 1.10
C SER A 1137 54.12 -24.89 0.18
N SER A 1138 53.70 -25.13 -1.07
CA SER A 1138 54.54 -25.81 -2.06
C SER A 1138 55.68 -24.95 -2.60
N GLU A 1139 55.51 -23.62 -2.65
CA GLU A 1139 56.57 -22.68 -3.07
C GLU A 1139 57.59 -22.38 -1.96
N THR A 1140 57.22 -22.54 -0.68
CA THR A 1140 58.15 -22.43 0.47
C THR A 1140 58.89 -23.74 0.78
N SER A 1141 58.50 -24.85 0.14
CA SER A 1141 59.12 -26.18 0.31
C SER A 1141 60.18 -26.51 -0.77
N VAL A 1142 60.56 -25.55 -1.62
CA VAL A 1142 61.56 -25.67 -2.69
C VAL A 1142 62.80 -24.84 -2.39
#